data_AF-A0A9X8HAD5-F1
#
_entry.id   AF-A0A9X8HAD5-F1
#
_cell.length_a   1.000
_cell.length_b   1.000
_cell.length_c   1.000
_cell.angle_alpha   90.00
_cell.angle_beta   90.00
_cell.angle_gamma   90.00
#
_symmetry.space_group_name_H-M   'P 1'
#
loop_
_entity.id
_entity.type
_entity.pdbx_description
1 polymer ?
#
loop_
_entity_poly.entity_id
_entity_poly.type
_entity_poly.pdbx_seq_one_letter_code
_entity_poly.pdbx_strand_id
1 'polypeptide(L)'
;MGSGASNFQRRGSANAGNKAPAKMTGRGVPAPLVAANTQWKMVPQTISRDKSLKSLDEAELNSMLNDPVGQKHIGNYAKKILTSESFYCWIEILEFRDAPSSGYQRSVAKHIYKKYVRKGASMALGGLTREIVAEFDQKLAVIDSAPNVINQDFFASIQKLCFDDMCRNTYHRFKSSPEFDLYKLELKDTYNKVTVDDFDYLELLGSGGFGRVVHARKKSTGKHYAMKIQLKNGLLHEHQDQLDQITSEKDILQICNHPYILDMHYSFQTSAHAIIVTELVRGGDLNELMKTSKKGYLPEGRVRLYAAEIALALNHLHELGLIYRDLKPCNVLLGEDGHLVLADMGLATGLEEIRAKKKEKEKAAERAIQVLNDAKRQQGKGDDDDDVPVPVVVPTPHSEAEAQKRQDEENATPSTNSQLQNIPKSFARPPDAKYTRRKTTVGTKGYMAPELISGKLLRREERPGYNYTIDYWSLGVTVYELVCGYQPFNLYNVLGDGFLAEIAQEVEVAKLSPRSQYRAELERMAAGVDYPEYVSEEVRDFINKLLDVNASSRMGCTTRGFLDIMEHPYFKDLDWERLMVKHVQPEFTPTVKPLTDRKTYSNFWNMMAHFDARDKHFIRHDWYQDPPPEKQKAFEHWDYISPHTLKAELGIATEMDESNRPYKILQLTGETAG
;
A
#
# COMPACT_ATOMS: atom_id res chain seq x y z
N MET A 1 14.85 -26.28 64.11
CA MET A 1 15.03 -25.60 65.41
C MET A 1 14.39 -24.23 65.33
N GLY A 2 13.81 -23.69 66.41
CA GLY A 2 13.11 -22.38 66.42
C GLY A 2 11.79 -22.42 65.65
N SER A 3 10.57 -22.43 66.22
CA SER A 3 9.97 -21.79 67.41
C SER A 3 9.86 -20.26 67.30
N GLY A 4 8.64 -19.76 67.12
CA GLY A 4 8.34 -18.34 66.95
C GLY A 4 6.84 -18.05 66.91
N ALA A 5 6.10 -18.54 67.91
CA ALA A 5 4.64 -18.38 67.98
C ALA A 5 4.22 -17.52 69.19
N SER A 6 3.38 -16.53 68.97
CA SER A 6 2.63 -15.82 70.02
C SER A 6 1.21 -15.52 69.53
N ASN A 7 0.22 -16.15 70.18
CA ASN A 7 -1.20 -15.85 69.97
C ASN A 7 -1.60 -14.59 70.74
N PHE A 8 -2.71 -13.95 70.36
CA PHE A 8 -3.97 -13.82 71.12
C PHE A 8 -4.98 -13.10 70.19
N GLN A 9 -6.14 -13.66 69.81
CA GLN A 9 -7.38 -13.82 70.60
C GLN A 9 -7.94 -12.46 71.13
N ARG A 10 -9.23 -12.12 71.01
CA ARG A 10 -10.42 -12.95 70.64
C ARG A 10 -11.69 -12.14 70.31
N ARG A 11 -12.63 -12.80 69.60
CA ARG A 11 -14.11 -12.60 69.49
C ARG A 11 -14.65 -11.52 68.53
N GLY A 12 -15.73 -11.77 67.78
CA GLY A 12 -16.42 -13.06 67.54
C GLY A 12 -17.84 -12.99 66.93
N SER A 13 -18.45 -14.18 66.73
CA SER A 13 -19.82 -14.45 66.22
C SER A 13 -20.03 -14.26 64.69
N ALA A 14 -20.76 -15.09 63.94
CA ALA A 14 -21.39 -16.41 64.17
C ALA A 14 -21.32 -17.25 62.85
N ASN A 15 -21.14 -18.58 62.81
CA ASN A 15 -22.09 -19.68 63.10
C ASN A 15 -23.34 -19.66 62.17
N ALA A 16 -23.76 -20.67 61.38
CA ALA A 16 -23.26 -22.01 60.96
C ALA A 16 -23.99 -22.38 59.61
N GLY A 17 -23.82 -23.50 58.89
CA GLY A 17 -23.07 -24.76 59.06
C GLY A 17 -23.29 -25.73 57.87
N ASN A 18 -22.75 -26.96 57.90
CA ASN A 18 -22.79 -27.93 56.78
C ASN A 18 -24.07 -28.79 56.66
N LYS A 19 -24.54 -29.07 55.42
CA LYS A 19 -24.59 -30.43 54.81
C LYS A 19 -25.17 -30.44 53.36
N ALA A 20 -24.80 -31.49 52.60
CA ALA A 20 -25.19 -31.83 51.22
C ALA A 20 -25.27 -33.38 51.10
N PRO A 21 -25.58 -34.05 49.95
CA PRO A 21 -26.04 -33.60 48.61
C PRO A 21 -27.57 -33.84 48.43
N ALA A 22 -28.26 -33.99 47.27
CA ALA A 22 -27.94 -34.26 45.84
C ALA A 22 -29.13 -33.77 44.93
N LYS A 23 -29.26 -33.99 43.61
CA LYS A 23 -28.49 -34.77 42.62
C LYS A 23 -28.39 -34.10 41.23
N MET A 24 -29.24 -34.45 40.24
CA MET A 24 -29.17 -33.97 38.84
C MET A 24 -30.54 -33.92 38.15
N THR A 25 -30.84 -32.83 37.45
CA THR A 25 -31.51 -32.77 36.12
C THR A 25 -31.10 -31.45 35.44
N GLY A 26 -30.87 -31.45 34.13
CA GLY A 26 -30.28 -30.29 33.43
C GLY A 26 -31.27 -29.26 32.89
N ARG A 27 -30.79 -28.02 32.73
CA ARG A 27 -31.28 -27.01 31.76
C ARG A 27 -30.06 -26.34 31.10
N GLY A 28 -30.26 -25.75 29.91
CA GLY A 28 -29.17 -25.36 29.01
C GLY A 28 -28.26 -24.25 29.52
N VAL A 29 -27.05 -24.19 28.95
CA VAL A 29 -26.07 -23.10 29.14
C VAL A 29 -26.64 -21.80 28.56
N PRO A 30 -26.71 -20.70 29.33
CA PRO A 30 -26.97 -19.39 28.76
C PRO A 30 -25.76 -18.96 27.91
N ALA A 31 -25.98 -18.58 26.65
CA ALA A 31 -24.95 -17.93 25.86
C ALA A 31 -24.51 -16.62 26.54
N PRO A 32 -23.20 -16.28 26.59
CA PRO A 32 -22.75 -15.05 27.22
C PRO A 32 -23.36 -13.81 26.56
N LEU A 33 -24.11 -13.02 27.33
CA LEU A 33 -24.69 -11.76 26.90
C LEU A 33 -23.61 -10.67 26.77
N VAL A 34 -22.88 -10.69 25.66
CA VAL A 34 -21.91 -9.64 25.27
C VAL A 34 -22.57 -8.74 24.21
N ALA A 35 -23.62 -8.03 24.60
CA ALA A 35 -24.42 -7.18 23.73
C ALA A 35 -25.06 -5.99 24.47
N ALA A 36 -24.23 -5.15 25.11
CA ALA A 36 -24.67 -3.88 25.69
C ALA A 36 -23.52 -2.86 25.76
N ASN A 37 -23.81 -1.61 25.37
CA ASN A 37 -23.06 -0.39 25.70
C ASN A 37 -21.62 -0.22 25.19
N THR A 38 -21.38 -0.50 23.90
CA THR A 38 -20.49 0.37 23.11
C THR A 38 -21.35 1.43 22.40
N GLN A 39 -21.12 2.72 22.69
CA GLN A 39 -21.74 3.80 21.93
C GLN A 39 -20.88 4.14 20.72
N TRP A 40 -21.44 3.83 19.55
CA TRP A 40 -20.73 3.68 18.30
C TRP A 40 -20.80 4.95 17.41
N LYS A 41 -19.61 5.47 17.01
CA LYS A 41 -19.40 6.55 16.01
C LYS A 41 -17.97 6.55 15.43
N MET A 42 -17.85 6.48 14.11
CA MET A 42 -16.94 7.30 13.31
C MET A 42 -17.73 8.00 12.19
N VAL A 43 -17.14 9.00 11.55
CA VAL A 43 -17.72 9.63 10.35
C VAL A 43 -17.21 8.86 9.13
N PRO A 44 -18.06 8.48 8.15
CA PRO A 44 -17.58 7.94 6.88
C PRO A 44 -16.56 8.89 6.22
N GLN A 45 -15.61 8.37 5.44
CA GLN A 45 -14.76 9.25 4.62
C GLN A 45 -15.68 10.16 3.79
N THR A 46 -15.44 11.47 3.87
CA THR A 46 -16.45 12.47 3.54
C THR A 46 -16.99 12.26 2.14
N ILE A 47 -18.32 12.16 2.04
CA ILE A 47 -19.04 11.96 0.78
C ILE A 47 -18.54 13.01 -0.22
N SER A 48 -17.71 12.55 -1.16
CA SER A 48 -17.38 13.32 -2.33
C SER A 48 -18.68 13.46 -3.10
N ARG A 49 -19.34 14.61 -2.92
CA ARG A 49 -20.53 14.97 -3.69
C ARG A 49 -20.08 15.19 -5.12
N ASP A 50 -20.05 14.12 -5.89
CA ASP A 50 -19.93 14.20 -7.33
C ASP A 50 -21.11 15.05 -7.84
N LYS A 51 -20.76 16.27 -8.26
CA LYS A 51 -21.73 17.31 -8.65
C LYS A 51 -22.39 17.01 -10.00
N SER A 52 -22.06 15.87 -10.62
CA SER A 52 -22.75 15.36 -11.82
C SER A 52 -23.98 14.48 -11.50
N LEU A 53 -24.09 13.95 -10.28
CA LEU A 53 -25.24 13.17 -9.82
C LEU A 53 -26.45 14.09 -9.60
N LYS A 54 -27.62 13.70 -10.12
CA LYS A 54 -28.78 14.58 -10.28
C LYS A 54 -29.76 14.54 -9.12
N SER A 55 -29.68 13.52 -8.26
CA SER A 55 -30.57 13.35 -7.12
C SER A 55 -29.82 12.92 -5.85
N LEU A 56 -30.47 13.12 -4.70
CA LEU A 56 -29.98 12.63 -3.40
C LEU A 56 -29.92 11.09 -3.36
N ASP A 57 -30.82 10.42 -4.08
CA ASP A 57 -30.88 8.96 -4.18
C ASP A 57 -29.71 8.39 -4.99
N GLU A 58 -29.34 9.03 -6.11
CA GLU A 58 -28.11 8.69 -6.85
C GLU A 58 -26.85 8.87 -5.98
N ALA A 59 -26.77 9.97 -5.21
CA ALA A 59 -25.63 10.22 -4.34
C ALA A 59 -25.53 9.19 -3.19
N GLU A 60 -26.66 8.80 -2.60
CA GLU A 60 -26.71 7.79 -1.55
C GLU A 60 -26.44 6.37 -2.08
N LEU A 61 -26.94 6.02 -3.28
CA LEU A 61 -26.60 4.78 -3.96
C LEU A 61 -25.12 4.72 -4.35
N ASN A 62 -24.54 5.80 -4.91
CA ASN A 62 -23.12 5.81 -5.27
C ASN A 62 -22.23 5.71 -4.01
N SER A 63 -22.62 6.35 -2.90
CA SER A 63 -21.93 6.15 -1.62
C SER A 63 -22.01 4.67 -1.19
N MET A 64 -23.19 4.07 -1.24
CA MET A 64 -23.45 2.67 -0.85
C MET A 64 -22.70 1.64 -1.72
N LEU A 65 -22.56 1.90 -3.02
CA LEU A 65 -21.87 1.03 -3.97
C LEU A 65 -20.35 1.11 -3.91
N ASN A 66 -19.78 2.11 -3.23
CA ASN A 66 -18.34 2.21 -2.95
C ASN A 66 -18.00 1.94 -1.46
N ASP A 67 -19.02 1.70 -0.63
CA ASP A 67 -18.91 1.43 0.81
C ASP A 67 -19.08 -0.08 1.09
N PRO A 68 -18.18 -0.77 1.81
CA PRO A 68 -18.35 -2.18 2.14
C PRO A 68 -19.67 -2.54 2.84
N VAL A 69 -20.13 -1.78 3.84
CA VAL A 69 -21.41 -2.07 4.52
C VAL A 69 -22.58 -1.90 3.54
N GLY A 70 -22.52 -0.87 2.71
CA GLY A 70 -23.46 -0.65 1.62
C GLY A 70 -23.48 -1.81 0.62
N GLN A 71 -22.31 -2.25 0.15
CA GLN A 71 -22.13 -3.38 -0.76
C GLN A 71 -22.72 -4.68 -0.19
N LYS A 72 -22.45 -4.99 1.10
CA LYS A 72 -23.04 -6.14 1.79
C LYS A 72 -24.56 -6.12 1.71
N HIS A 73 -25.17 -5.01 2.12
CA HIS A 73 -26.63 -4.91 2.24
C HIS A 73 -27.34 -4.83 0.89
N ILE A 74 -26.89 -3.98 -0.03
CA ILE A 74 -27.51 -3.87 -1.36
C ILE A 74 -27.27 -5.12 -2.21
N GLY A 75 -26.11 -5.78 -2.06
CA GLY A 75 -25.81 -7.05 -2.72
C GLY A 75 -26.71 -8.19 -2.23
N ASN A 76 -26.85 -8.34 -0.91
CA ASN A 76 -27.77 -9.32 -0.31
C ASN A 76 -29.23 -9.05 -0.72
N TYR A 77 -29.64 -7.77 -0.78
CA TYR A 77 -30.98 -7.41 -1.23
C TYR A 77 -31.19 -7.70 -2.73
N ALA A 78 -30.24 -7.33 -3.59
CA ALA A 78 -30.28 -7.64 -5.03
C ALA A 78 -30.34 -9.15 -5.30
N LYS A 79 -29.57 -9.94 -4.53
CA LYS A 79 -29.63 -11.41 -4.52
C LYS A 79 -31.01 -11.94 -4.09
N LYS A 80 -31.61 -11.34 -3.06
CA LYS A 80 -32.98 -11.67 -2.58
C LYS A 80 -34.07 -11.35 -3.61
N ILE A 81 -33.96 -10.26 -4.36
CA ILE A 81 -34.97 -9.83 -5.35
C ILE A 81 -34.66 -10.20 -6.81
N LEU A 82 -33.60 -10.99 -7.04
CA LEU A 82 -33.15 -11.46 -8.37
C LEU A 82 -32.80 -10.31 -9.35
N THR A 83 -32.01 -9.34 -8.88
CA THR A 83 -31.44 -8.23 -9.67
C THR A 83 -29.93 -8.08 -9.44
N SER A 84 -29.25 -9.21 -9.21
CA SER A 84 -27.89 -9.27 -8.69
C SER A 84 -26.79 -9.00 -9.72
N GLU A 85 -27.12 -9.06 -11.01
CA GLU A 85 -26.20 -9.11 -12.13
C GLU A 85 -25.44 -7.78 -12.27
N SER A 86 -26.19 -6.66 -12.20
CA SER A 86 -25.66 -5.29 -12.21
C SER A 86 -24.81 -4.99 -10.97
N PHE A 87 -25.14 -5.58 -9.82
CA PHE A 87 -24.35 -5.46 -8.60
C PHE A 87 -23.01 -6.20 -8.72
N TYR A 88 -23.03 -7.48 -9.08
CA TYR A 88 -21.80 -8.27 -9.21
C TYR A 88 -20.89 -7.73 -10.34
N CYS A 89 -21.45 -7.24 -11.45
CA CYS A 89 -20.67 -6.56 -12.49
C CYS A 89 -20.05 -5.25 -11.99
N TRP A 90 -20.77 -4.46 -11.18
CA TRP A 90 -20.19 -3.26 -10.55
C TRP A 90 -19.00 -3.61 -9.64
N ILE A 91 -19.12 -4.65 -8.79
CA ILE A 91 -18.04 -5.08 -7.91
C ILE A 91 -16.81 -5.53 -8.71
N GLU A 92 -16.98 -6.27 -9.81
CA GLU A 92 -15.87 -6.68 -10.67
C GLU A 92 -15.25 -5.50 -11.44
N ILE A 93 -16.04 -4.47 -11.80
CA ILE A 93 -15.51 -3.22 -12.37
C ILE A 93 -14.68 -2.42 -11.34
N LEU A 94 -14.98 -2.53 -10.04
CA LEU A 94 -14.09 -2.02 -9.00
C LEU A 94 -12.80 -2.87 -8.90
N GLU A 95 -12.89 -4.21 -8.94
CA GLU A 95 -11.70 -5.09 -8.96
C GLU A 95 -10.80 -4.81 -10.18
N PHE A 96 -11.38 -4.48 -11.35
CA PHE A 96 -10.64 -4.02 -12.53
C PHE A 96 -9.90 -2.70 -12.31
N ARG A 97 -10.46 -1.77 -11.52
CA ARG A 97 -9.80 -0.48 -11.19
C ARG A 97 -8.72 -0.64 -10.13
N ASP A 98 -8.95 -1.49 -9.15
CA ASP A 98 -8.03 -1.79 -8.03
C ASP A 98 -6.92 -2.81 -8.43
N ALA A 99 -6.91 -3.23 -9.70
CA ALA A 99 -6.00 -4.23 -10.27
C ALA A 99 -4.51 -3.79 -10.27
N PRO A 100 -3.57 -4.66 -9.84
CA PRO A 100 -2.17 -4.28 -9.65
C PRO A 100 -1.34 -4.13 -10.94
N SER A 101 -1.81 -4.62 -12.09
CA SER A 101 -1.11 -4.46 -13.38
C SER A 101 -2.03 -4.47 -14.59
N SER A 102 -1.54 -3.95 -15.72
CA SER A 102 -2.24 -4.00 -17.00
C SER A 102 -2.54 -5.43 -17.47
N GLY A 103 -1.70 -6.42 -17.14
CA GLY A 103 -1.97 -7.85 -17.39
C GLY A 103 -3.13 -8.41 -16.57
N TYR A 104 -3.23 -8.04 -15.29
CA TYR A 104 -4.42 -8.38 -14.48
C TYR A 104 -5.66 -7.63 -14.99
N GLN A 105 -5.54 -6.36 -15.37
CA GLN A 105 -6.63 -5.59 -16.00
C GLN A 105 -7.11 -6.22 -17.32
N ARG A 106 -6.23 -6.71 -18.20
CA ARG A 106 -6.61 -7.48 -19.40
C ARG A 106 -7.38 -8.75 -19.04
N SER A 107 -6.93 -9.46 -18.00
CA SER A 107 -7.55 -10.70 -17.52
C SER A 107 -8.95 -10.47 -16.94
N VAL A 108 -9.10 -9.48 -16.06
CA VAL A 108 -10.40 -9.09 -15.48
C VAL A 108 -11.33 -8.52 -16.56
N ALA A 109 -10.83 -7.71 -17.50
CA ALA A 109 -11.64 -7.17 -18.59
C ALA A 109 -12.23 -8.28 -19.48
N LYS A 110 -11.39 -9.26 -19.86
CA LYS A 110 -11.81 -10.47 -20.57
C LYS A 110 -12.82 -11.28 -19.76
N HIS A 111 -12.66 -11.38 -18.44
CA HIS A 111 -13.61 -12.07 -17.55
C HIS A 111 -14.98 -11.38 -17.51
N ILE A 112 -15.03 -10.07 -17.20
CA ILE A 112 -16.27 -9.28 -17.12
C ILE A 112 -17.04 -9.38 -18.44
N TYR A 113 -16.38 -9.19 -19.58
CA TYR A 113 -17.03 -9.31 -20.88
C TYR A 113 -17.59 -10.73 -21.13
N LYS A 114 -16.80 -11.79 -20.82
CA LYS A 114 -17.21 -13.20 -20.97
C LYS A 114 -18.41 -13.56 -20.08
N LYS A 115 -18.56 -12.89 -18.93
CA LYS A 115 -19.57 -13.15 -17.90
C LYS A 115 -20.85 -12.31 -18.05
N TYR A 116 -20.73 -11.05 -18.46
CA TYR A 116 -21.82 -10.06 -18.44
C TYR A 116 -22.19 -9.43 -19.78
N VAL A 117 -21.26 -9.28 -20.74
CA VAL A 117 -21.45 -8.42 -21.92
C VAL A 117 -21.65 -9.19 -23.23
N ARG A 118 -20.91 -10.28 -23.45
CA ARG A 118 -20.96 -11.02 -24.71
C ARG A 118 -22.34 -11.61 -25.01
N LYS A 119 -22.64 -11.85 -26.28
CA LYS A 119 -23.83 -12.61 -26.69
C LYS A 119 -23.80 -14.01 -26.06
N GLY A 120 -24.82 -14.36 -25.28
CA GLY A 120 -24.87 -15.62 -24.52
C GLY A 120 -24.03 -15.61 -23.22
N ALA A 121 -23.72 -14.43 -22.68
CA ALA A 121 -23.19 -14.26 -21.33
C ALA A 121 -24.10 -14.92 -20.28
N SER A 122 -23.50 -15.59 -19.29
CA SER A 122 -24.23 -16.34 -18.25
C SER A 122 -24.92 -15.46 -17.21
N MET A 123 -24.48 -14.19 -17.09
CA MET A 123 -25.09 -13.16 -16.26
C MET A 123 -25.30 -11.90 -17.10
N ALA A 124 -25.88 -12.06 -18.30
CA ALA A 124 -26.06 -10.97 -19.27
C ALA A 124 -26.80 -9.76 -18.65
N LEU A 125 -26.22 -8.56 -18.75
CA LEU A 125 -26.80 -7.36 -18.16
C LEU A 125 -28.06 -6.89 -18.89
N GLY A 126 -29.05 -6.43 -18.11
CA GLY A 126 -30.22 -5.74 -18.62
C GLY A 126 -29.85 -4.44 -19.34
N GLY A 127 -30.49 -4.17 -20.48
CA GLY A 127 -30.32 -2.91 -21.21
C GLY A 127 -29.04 -2.80 -22.06
N LEU A 128 -28.25 -3.86 -22.23
CA LEU A 128 -27.16 -3.89 -23.20
C LEU A 128 -27.69 -3.65 -24.63
N THR A 129 -27.24 -2.56 -25.25
CA THR A 129 -27.55 -2.26 -26.65
C THR A 129 -26.54 -2.93 -27.59
N ARG A 130 -26.85 -3.03 -28.88
CA ARG A 130 -25.94 -3.66 -29.86
C ARG A 130 -24.65 -2.87 -30.04
N GLU A 131 -24.75 -1.56 -29.87
CA GLU A 131 -23.66 -0.59 -29.98
C GLU A 131 -22.67 -0.76 -28.82
N ILE A 132 -23.16 -0.96 -27.60
CA ILE A 132 -22.32 -1.26 -26.42
C ILE A 132 -21.62 -2.61 -26.59
N VAL A 133 -22.31 -3.66 -27.06
CA VAL A 133 -21.67 -4.96 -27.29
C VAL A 133 -20.57 -4.85 -28.34
N ALA A 134 -20.84 -4.17 -29.47
CA ALA A 134 -19.86 -3.93 -30.53
C ALA A 134 -18.68 -3.04 -30.08
N GLU A 135 -18.90 -2.06 -29.19
CA GLU A 135 -17.86 -1.26 -28.54
C GLU A 135 -16.86 -2.16 -27.80
N PHE A 136 -17.36 -3.10 -27.00
CA PHE A 136 -16.51 -4.02 -26.24
C PHE A 136 -15.89 -5.13 -27.11
N ASP A 137 -16.60 -5.63 -28.13
CA ASP A 137 -16.03 -6.57 -29.11
C ASP A 137 -14.79 -5.95 -29.79
N GLN A 138 -14.88 -4.69 -30.22
CA GLN A 138 -13.76 -3.96 -30.83
C GLN A 138 -12.64 -3.69 -29.82
N LYS A 139 -12.95 -3.18 -28.63
CA LYS A 139 -11.99 -2.95 -27.55
C LYS A 139 -11.20 -4.21 -27.19
N LEU A 140 -11.87 -5.38 -27.15
CA LEU A 140 -11.25 -6.64 -26.76
C LEU A 140 -10.43 -7.28 -27.89
N ALA A 141 -10.83 -7.11 -29.15
CA ALA A 141 -10.09 -7.62 -30.31
C ALA A 141 -8.66 -7.05 -30.42
N VAL A 142 -8.40 -5.87 -29.85
CA VAL A 142 -7.07 -5.21 -29.85
C VAL A 142 -6.42 -5.14 -28.46
N ILE A 143 -7.01 -5.73 -27.42
CA ILE A 143 -6.63 -5.43 -26.03
C ILE A 143 -5.22 -5.89 -25.65
N ASP A 144 -4.69 -6.90 -26.34
CA ASP A 144 -3.34 -7.44 -26.14
C ASP A 144 -2.28 -6.75 -27.02
N SER A 145 -2.70 -6.00 -28.06
CA SER A 145 -1.81 -5.31 -29.02
C SER A 145 -1.85 -3.78 -28.94
N ALA A 146 -2.89 -3.21 -28.32
CA ALA A 146 -3.11 -1.77 -28.23
C ALA A 146 -3.26 -1.35 -26.75
N PRO A 147 -2.17 -1.31 -25.98
CA PRO A 147 -2.24 -1.23 -24.52
C PRO A 147 -2.91 0.04 -23.94
N ASN A 148 -3.01 1.13 -24.70
CA ASN A 148 -3.72 2.35 -24.29
C ASN A 148 -5.25 2.18 -24.26
N VAL A 149 -5.77 1.08 -24.81
CA VAL A 149 -7.20 0.77 -24.83
C VAL A 149 -7.71 0.50 -23.41
N ILE A 150 -6.90 -0.13 -22.55
CA ILE A 150 -7.19 -0.22 -21.12
C ILE A 150 -6.85 1.09 -20.42
N ASN A 151 -7.78 1.58 -19.62
CA ASN A 151 -7.67 2.76 -18.76
C ASN A 151 -8.80 2.71 -17.70
N GLN A 152 -8.78 3.65 -16.74
CA GLN A 152 -9.74 3.70 -15.63
C GLN A 152 -11.21 3.86 -16.06
N ASP A 153 -11.46 4.32 -17.29
CA ASP A 153 -12.78 4.55 -17.88
C ASP A 153 -13.17 3.48 -18.92
N PHE A 154 -12.37 2.41 -19.08
CA PHE A 154 -12.62 1.33 -20.03
C PHE A 154 -14.03 0.75 -19.94
N PHE A 155 -14.55 0.61 -18.71
CA PHE A 155 -15.89 0.12 -18.39
C PHE A 155 -16.94 1.21 -18.14
N ALA A 156 -16.67 2.50 -18.38
CA ALA A 156 -17.57 3.59 -17.98
C ALA A 156 -19.01 3.47 -18.51
N SER A 157 -19.20 2.99 -19.76
CA SER A 157 -20.53 2.73 -20.33
C SER A 157 -21.27 1.59 -19.63
N ILE A 158 -20.59 0.48 -19.31
CA ILE A 158 -21.14 -0.64 -18.54
C ILE A 158 -21.40 -0.25 -17.08
N GLN A 159 -20.48 0.47 -16.45
CA GLN A 159 -20.61 0.90 -15.06
C GLN A 159 -21.82 1.81 -14.87
N LYS A 160 -22.04 2.74 -15.81
CA LYS A 160 -23.26 3.56 -15.84
C LYS A 160 -24.52 2.72 -16.07
N LEU A 161 -24.49 1.74 -16.99
CA LEU A 161 -25.63 0.85 -17.23
C LEU A 161 -26.02 0.10 -15.95
N CYS A 162 -25.04 -0.48 -15.23
CA CYS A 162 -25.24 -1.14 -13.95
C CYS A 162 -25.80 -0.18 -12.89
N PHE A 163 -25.31 1.06 -12.84
CA PHE A 163 -25.79 2.08 -11.90
C PHE A 163 -27.24 2.52 -12.17
N ASP A 164 -27.55 2.86 -13.42
CA ASP A 164 -28.89 3.28 -13.84
C ASP A 164 -29.90 2.13 -13.61
N ASP A 165 -29.51 0.88 -13.88
CA ASP A 165 -30.31 -0.31 -13.55
C ASP A 165 -30.52 -0.50 -12.04
N MET A 166 -29.43 -0.55 -11.26
CA MET A 166 -29.52 -0.70 -9.80
C MET A 166 -30.35 0.40 -9.15
N CYS A 167 -30.26 1.65 -9.61
CA CYS A 167 -31.08 2.75 -9.10
C CYS A 167 -32.58 2.46 -9.30
N ARG A 168 -32.98 2.12 -10.53
CA ARG A 168 -34.38 1.90 -10.91
C ARG A 168 -34.98 0.62 -10.30
N ASN A 169 -34.24 -0.48 -10.33
CA ASN A 169 -34.77 -1.82 -10.06
C ASN A 169 -34.47 -2.35 -8.64
N THR A 170 -33.36 -1.91 -8.03
CA THR A 170 -32.91 -2.42 -6.71
C THR A 170 -33.04 -1.36 -5.62
N TYR A 171 -32.49 -0.17 -5.84
CA TYR A 171 -32.21 0.79 -4.78
C TYR A 171 -33.45 1.39 -4.12
N HIS A 172 -34.41 1.91 -4.91
CA HIS A 172 -35.64 2.47 -4.31
C HIS A 172 -36.45 1.41 -3.55
N ARG A 173 -36.42 0.14 -4.00
CA ARG A 173 -37.05 -0.99 -3.29
C ARG A 173 -36.33 -1.31 -1.98
N PHE A 174 -35.00 -1.36 -2.02
CA PHE A 174 -34.16 -1.53 -0.83
C PHE A 174 -34.43 -0.42 0.18
N LYS A 175 -34.43 0.85 -0.25
CA LYS A 175 -34.69 2.03 0.59
C LYS A 175 -36.08 2.06 1.26
N SER A 176 -37.05 1.30 0.73
CA SER A 176 -38.37 1.10 1.35
C SER A 176 -38.52 -0.25 2.08
N SER A 177 -37.43 -0.98 2.31
CA SER A 177 -37.43 -2.29 2.98
C SER A 177 -36.84 -2.22 4.40
N PRO A 178 -37.28 -3.09 5.33
CA PRO A 178 -36.67 -3.19 6.67
C PRO A 178 -35.15 -3.46 6.64
N GLU A 179 -34.64 -4.07 5.58
CA GLU A 179 -33.20 -4.27 5.38
C GLU A 179 -32.42 -2.95 5.24
N PHE A 180 -33.04 -1.85 4.82
CA PHE A 180 -32.39 -0.53 4.83
C PHE A 180 -32.26 0.05 6.23
N ASP A 181 -33.21 -0.20 7.14
CA ASP A 181 -33.07 0.16 8.55
C ASP A 181 -31.98 -0.67 9.24
N LEU A 182 -31.87 -1.96 8.90
CA LEU A 182 -30.76 -2.81 9.32
C LEU A 182 -29.43 -2.31 8.78
N TYR A 183 -29.36 -1.87 7.52
CA TYR A 183 -28.19 -1.20 6.95
C TYR A 183 -27.85 0.09 7.70
N LYS A 184 -28.82 0.95 8.04
CA LYS A 184 -28.55 2.19 8.80
C LYS A 184 -28.04 1.91 10.21
N LEU A 185 -28.49 0.82 10.84
CA LEU A 185 -27.96 0.35 12.12
C LEU A 185 -26.55 -0.23 11.97
N GLU A 186 -26.33 -1.16 11.03
CA GLU A 186 -25.03 -1.80 10.82
C GLU A 186 -23.97 -0.83 10.28
N LEU A 187 -24.34 0.19 9.49
CA LEU A 187 -23.43 1.25 9.03
C LEU A 187 -22.88 2.05 10.23
N LYS A 188 -23.74 2.36 11.19
CA LYS A 188 -23.39 3.04 12.45
C LYS A 188 -22.59 2.13 13.39
N ASP A 189 -22.92 0.85 13.44
CA ASP A 189 -22.35 -0.11 14.37
C ASP A 189 -21.10 -0.84 13.81
N THR A 190 -20.82 -0.73 12.51
CA THR A 190 -19.59 -1.24 11.86
C THR A 190 -18.46 -0.21 11.82
N TYR A 191 -18.74 1.04 11.44
CA TYR A 191 -17.71 2.08 11.29
C TYR A 191 -17.30 2.65 12.64
N ASN A 192 -16.67 1.81 13.44
CA ASN A 192 -16.30 2.13 14.81
C ASN A 192 -14.82 2.14 15.03
N LYS A 193 -14.44 2.96 16.01
CA LYS A 193 -13.07 3.09 16.47
C LYS A 193 -12.62 1.75 17.04
N VAL A 194 -11.86 1.01 16.25
CA VAL A 194 -11.09 -0.15 16.69
C VAL A 194 -10.19 0.29 17.85
N THR A 195 -10.12 -0.53 18.90
CA THR A 195 -9.46 -0.20 20.15
C THR A 195 -8.34 -1.18 20.48
N VAL A 196 -7.57 -0.87 21.53
CA VAL A 196 -6.59 -1.80 22.11
C VAL A 196 -7.26 -3.03 22.74
N ASP A 197 -8.54 -2.96 23.09
CA ASP A 197 -9.27 -4.06 23.72
C ASP A 197 -9.86 -5.06 22.70
N ASP A 198 -9.79 -4.75 21.39
CA ASP A 198 -10.18 -5.66 20.30
C ASP A 198 -9.11 -6.72 19.96
N PHE A 199 -7.91 -6.62 20.55
CA PHE A 199 -6.77 -7.51 20.25
C PHE A 199 -6.28 -8.29 21.48
N ASP A 200 -5.74 -9.47 21.21
CA ASP A 200 -4.82 -10.21 22.08
C ASP A 200 -3.36 -9.88 21.70
N TYR A 201 -2.46 -9.88 22.69
CA TYR A 201 -1.06 -9.46 22.54
C TYR A 201 -0.10 -10.62 22.83
N LEU A 202 0.62 -11.06 21.80
CA LEU A 202 1.31 -12.36 21.79
C LEU A 202 2.81 -12.23 22.11
N GLU A 203 3.58 -11.46 21.32
CA GLU A 203 5.04 -11.29 21.51
C GLU A 203 5.57 -9.99 20.90
N LEU A 204 6.70 -9.49 21.39
CA LEU A 204 7.40 -8.33 20.81
C LEU A 204 8.21 -8.77 19.59
N LEU A 205 7.90 -8.22 18.42
CA LEU A 205 8.60 -8.50 17.15
C LEU A 205 9.78 -7.55 16.92
N GLY A 206 9.66 -6.27 17.32
CA GLY A 206 10.70 -5.27 17.10
C GLY A 206 10.57 -4.01 17.96
N SER A 207 11.67 -3.26 18.08
CA SER A 207 11.75 -2.06 18.94
C SER A 207 12.64 -0.98 18.30
N GLY A 208 12.04 0.16 17.97
CA GLY A 208 12.73 1.38 17.52
C GLY A 208 12.86 2.44 18.63
N GLY A 209 13.05 3.71 18.26
CA GLY A 209 13.24 4.81 19.21
C GLY A 209 12.05 5.02 20.16
N PHE A 210 10.90 5.44 19.64
CA PHE A 210 9.64 5.64 20.39
C PHE A 210 8.52 4.67 19.96
N GLY A 211 8.87 3.66 19.16
CA GLY A 211 7.94 2.70 18.56
C GLY A 211 8.25 1.25 18.91
N ARG A 212 7.22 0.42 19.12
CA ARG A 212 7.32 -1.02 19.39
C ARG A 212 6.44 -1.76 18.37
N VAL A 213 6.92 -2.85 17.79
CA VAL A 213 6.16 -3.71 16.86
C VAL A 213 5.82 -5.01 17.58
N VAL A 214 4.54 -5.36 17.65
CA VAL A 214 4.03 -6.47 18.46
C VAL A 214 3.16 -7.39 17.62
N HIS A 215 3.32 -8.70 17.78
CA HIS A 215 2.42 -9.71 17.25
C HIS A 215 1.08 -9.62 17.99
N ALA A 216 0.03 -9.22 17.28
CA ALA A 216 -1.33 -9.10 17.80
C ALA A 216 -2.28 -10.09 17.09
N ARG A 217 -3.38 -10.44 17.73
CA ARG A 217 -4.45 -11.27 17.15
C ARG A 217 -5.81 -10.62 17.41
N LYS A 218 -6.60 -10.33 16.38
CA LYS A 218 -7.90 -9.67 16.57
C LYS A 218 -8.93 -10.65 17.09
N LYS A 219 -9.59 -10.31 18.20
CA LYS A 219 -10.47 -11.21 18.97
C LYS A 219 -11.72 -11.66 18.20
N SER A 220 -12.23 -10.82 17.30
CA SER A 220 -13.44 -11.08 16.51
C SER A 220 -13.23 -11.98 15.29
N THR A 221 -12.01 -12.07 14.75
CA THR A 221 -11.71 -12.84 13.52
C THR A 221 -10.68 -13.94 13.72
N GLY A 222 -9.90 -13.91 14.80
CA GLY A 222 -8.74 -14.77 15.00
C GLY A 222 -7.55 -14.43 14.10
N LYS A 223 -7.65 -13.46 13.16
CA LYS A 223 -6.54 -13.10 12.27
C LYS A 223 -5.39 -12.45 13.06
N HIS A 224 -4.18 -12.89 12.73
CA HIS A 224 -2.92 -12.40 13.31
C HIS A 224 -2.36 -11.23 12.48
N TYR A 225 -1.71 -10.30 13.16
CA TYR A 225 -1.26 -9.01 12.64
C TYR A 225 0.06 -8.55 13.29
N ALA A 226 0.79 -7.68 12.62
CA ALA A 226 1.85 -6.89 13.24
C ALA A 226 1.28 -5.51 13.63
N MET A 227 1.48 -5.10 14.87
CA MET A 227 0.98 -3.83 15.42
C MET A 227 2.15 -2.91 15.79
N LYS A 228 2.38 -1.85 15.01
CA LYS A 228 3.33 -0.77 15.29
C LYS A 228 2.66 0.22 16.24
N ILE A 229 3.18 0.34 17.46
CA ILE A 229 2.68 1.21 18.54
C ILE A 229 3.71 2.30 18.76
N GLN A 230 3.36 3.56 18.49
CA GLN A 230 4.25 4.73 18.60
C GLN A 230 3.75 5.70 19.67
N LEU A 231 4.65 6.20 20.52
CA LEU A 231 4.33 7.28 21.46
C LEU A 231 4.06 8.58 20.69
N LYS A 232 2.89 9.20 20.89
CA LYS A 232 2.51 10.45 20.22
C LYS A 232 3.47 11.59 20.52
N ASN A 233 3.96 11.69 21.76
CA ASN A 233 4.97 12.69 22.13
C ASN A 233 6.33 12.43 21.46
N GLY A 234 6.63 11.18 21.07
CA GLY A 234 7.77 10.86 20.20
C GLY A 234 7.58 11.37 18.77
N LEU A 235 6.44 11.07 18.14
CA LEU A 235 6.09 11.58 16.80
C LEU A 235 6.05 13.13 16.77
N LEU A 236 5.45 13.75 17.79
CA LEU A 236 5.43 15.21 17.95
C LEU A 236 6.83 15.81 18.19
N HIS A 237 7.79 15.03 18.68
CA HIS A 237 9.18 15.45 18.86
C HIS A 237 10.02 15.25 17.58
N GLU A 238 9.74 14.22 16.78
CA GLU A 238 10.38 14.01 15.48
C GLU A 238 9.92 15.04 14.45
N HIS A 239 8.62 15.33 14.39
CA HIS A 239 8.01 16.22 13.40
C HIS A 239 7.72 17.65 13.92
N GLN A 240 8.48 18.16 14.91
CA GLN A 240 8.25 19.48 15.54
C GLN A 240 8.07 20.62 14.52
N ASP A 241 8.92 20.66 13.49
CA ASP A 241 8.89 21.69 12.45
C ASP A 241 7.76 21.49 11.42
N GLN A 242 7.21 20.28 11.30
CA GLN A 242 6.39 19.82 10.16
C GLN A 242 5.29 18.84 10.60
N LEU A 243 4.41 19.28 11.52
CA LEU A 243 3.36 18.45 12.14
C LEU A 243 2.45 17.72 11.13
N ASP A 244 2.21 18.31 9.96
CA ASP A 244 1.45 17.69 8.85
C ASP A 244 2.07 16.38 8.31
N GLN A 245 3.32 16.07 8.69
CA GLN A 245 4.01 14.82 8.33
C GLN A 245 3.83 13.69 9.34
N ILE A 246 3.26 13.93 10.53
CA ILE A 246 3.06 12.92 11.58
C ILE A 246 2.27 11.70 11.06
N THR A 247 1.34 11.92 10.13
CA THR A 247 0.53 10.86 9.52
C THR A 247 1.15 10.24 8.27
N SER A 248 2.35 10.65 7.83
CA SER A 248 2.91 10.29 6.51
C SER A 248 3.04 8.79 6.28
N GLU A 249 3.52 8.04 7.27
CA GLU A 249 3.67 6.58 7.16
C GLU A 249 2.30 5.92 6.90
N LYS A 250 1.32 6.21 7.77
CA LYS A 250 -0.08 5.76 7.65
C LYS A 250 -0.70 6.18 6.32
N ASP A 251 -0.45 7.41 5.88
CA ASP A 251 -1.03 7.98 4.66
C ASP A 251 -0.39 7.44 3.38
N ILE A 252 0.89 7.02 3.41
CA ILE A 252 1.55 6.31 2.31
C ILE A 252 1.04 4.88 2.23
N LEU A 253 1.01 4.15 3.34
CA LEU A 253 0.45 2.79 3.39
C LEU A 253 -1.02 2.76 2.92
N GLN A 254 -1.82 3.79 3.25
CA GLN A 254 -3.21 3.92 2.81
C GLN A 254 -3.40 4.11 1.28
N ILE A 255 -2.38 4.56 0.55
CA ILE A 255 -2.46 4.76 -0.92
C ILE A 255 -1.64 3.75 -1.73
N CYS A 256 -0.82 2.92 -1.10
CA CYS A 256 -0.11 1.83 -1.76
C CYS A 256 -1.03 0.61 -1.87
N ASN A 257 -1.20 0.06 -3.07
CA ASN A 257 -1.93 -1.18 -3.31
C ASN A 257 -1.11 -2.00 -4.31
N HIS A 258 -0.25 -2.87 -3.79
CA HIS A 258 0.76 -3.57 -4.57
C HIS A 258 1.18 -4.88 -3.88
N PRO A 259 1.27 -6.03 -4.57
CA PRO A 259 1.48 -7.34 -3.94
C PRO A 259 2.86 -7.57 -3.28
N TYR A 260 3.76 -6.59 -3.41
CA TYR A 260 5.10 -6.56 -2.82
C TYR A 260 5.31 -5.37 -1.87
N ILE A 261 4.24 -4.73 -1.40
CA ILE A 261 4.25 -3.66 -0.39
C ILE A 261 3.30 -4.05 0.76
N LEU A 262 3.72 -3.79 2.00
CA LEU A 262 3.01 -4.18 3.22
C LEU A 262 1.60 -3.56 3.34
N ASP A 263 0.53 -4.37 3.44
CA ASP A 263 -0.85 -3.86 3.65
C ASP A 263 -1.09 -3.39 5.09
N MET A 264 -1.82 -2.28 5.23
CA MET A 264 -2.25 -1.70 6.50
C MET A 264 -3.76 -1.93 6.70
N HIS A 265 -4.09 -2.94 7.50
CA HIS A 265 -5.47 -3.33 7.78
C HIS A 265 -6.24 -2.34 8.66
N TYR A 266 -5.57 -1.73 9.65
CA TYR A 266 -6.18 -0.73 10.54
C TYR A 266 -5.16 0.31 11.01
N SER A 267 -5.63 1.49 11.41
CA SER A 267 -4.89 2.36 12.33
C SER A 267 -5.86 2.99 13.33
N PHE A 268 -5.40 3.21 14.56
CA PHE A 268 -6.20 3.80 15.63
C PHE A 268 -5.28 4.39 16.70
N GLN A 269 -5.84 4.99 17.74
CA GLN A 269 -5.07 5.72 18.75
C GLN A 269 -5.68 5.62 20.15
N THR A 270 -4.81 5.71 21.16
CA THR A 270 -5.20 6.04 22.54
C THR A 270 -4.92 7.52 22.80
N SER A 271 -5.04 7.97 24.06
CA SER A 271 -4.60 9.31 24.48
C SER A 271 -3.10 9.55 24.23
N ALA A 272 -2.23 8.62 24.64
CA ALA A 272 -0.76 8.69 24.46
C ALA A 272 -0.19 8.01 23.20
N HIS A 273 -0.89 7.02 22.61
CA HIS A 273 -0.35 6.18 21.53
C HIS A 273 -1.02 6.43 20.18
N ALA A 274 -0.22 6.38 19.12
CA ALA A 274 -0.66 6.25 17.73
C ALA A 274 -0.29 4.84 17.24
N ILE A 275 -1.24 4.13 16.64
CA ILE A 275 -1.11 2.69 16.36
C ILE A 275 -1.44 2.42 14.89
N ILE A 276 -0.58 1.63 14.24
CA ILE A 276 -0.74 1.10 12.88
C ILE A 276 -0.76 -0.44 12.99
N VAL A 277 -1.66 -1.09 12.26
CA VAL A 277 -1.81 -2.55 12.24
C VAL A 277 -1.72 -3.03 10.80
N THR A 278 -0.67 -3.77 10.50
CA THR A 278 -0.38 -4.34 9.19
C THR A 278 -0.60 -5.85 9.20
N GLU A 279 -0.53 -6.47 8.02
CA GLU A 279 -0.34 -7.91 7.93
C GLU A 279 0.88 -8.40 8.75
N LEU A 280 0.87 -9.68 9.13
CA LEU A 280 1.97 -10.32 9.84
C LEU A 280 2.81 -11.12 8.84
N VAL A 281 3.94 -10.57 8.41
CA VAL A 281 4.94 -11.28 7.60
C VAL A 281 5.84 -12.11 8.52
N ARG A 282 6.09 -13.39 8.20
CA ARG A 282 6.58 -14.41 9.18
C ARG A 282 7.89 -15.10 8.84
N GLY A 283 8.44 -14.89 7.64
CA GLY A 283 9.69 -15.52 7.18
C GLY A 283 10.98 -14.82 7.58
N GLY A 284 10.90 -13.76 8.40
CA GLY A 284 12.04 -12.90 8.76
C GLY A 284 12.27 -11.77 7.77
N ASP A 285 13.48 -11.21 7.78
CA ASP A 285 13.95 -10.19 6.83
C ASP A 285 15.13 -10.70 5.98
N LEU A 286 15.43 -10.04 4.85
CA LEU A 286 16.51 -10.49 3.95
C LEU A 286 17.91 -10.45 4.58
N ASN A 287 18.14 -9.61 5.59
CA ASN A 287 19.39 -9.57 6.35
C ASN A 287 19.51 -10.76 7.33
N GLU A 288 18.41 -11.24 7.91
CA GLU A 288 18.37 -12.51 8.66
C GLU A 288 18.61 -13.70 7.71
N LEU A 289 17.96 -13.71 6.53
CA LEU A 289 18.16 -14.75 5.52
C LEU A 289 19.61 -14.81 5.01
N MET A 290 20.24 -13.65 4.78
CA MET A 290 21.65 -13.56 4.40
C MET A 290 22.58 -14.06 5.52
N LYS A 291 22.37 -13.61 6.77
CA LYS A 291 23.19 -14.01 7.93
C LYS A 291 23.03 -15.48 8.32
N THR A 292 21.89 -16.09 8.02
CA THR A 292 21.65 -17.53 8.23
C THR A 292 22.10 -18.40 7.04
N SER A 293 22.48 -17.79 5.91
CA SER A 293 23.09 -18.52 4.79
C SER A 293 24.46 -19.06 5.18
N LYS A 294 24.70 -20.36 4.94
CA LYS A 294 26.00 -21.03 5.16
C LYS A 294 27.17 -20.40 4.40
N LYS A 295 26.89 -19.56 3.40
CA LYS A 295 27.87 -18.87 2.57
C LYS A 295 28.12 -17.41 2.99
N GLY A 296 27.29 -16.83 3.85
CA GLY A 296 27.24 -15.39 4.12
C GLY A 296 26.54 -14.56 3.02
N TYR A 297 26.26 -15.16 1.85
CA TYR A 297 25.56 -14.56 0.71
C TYR A 297 24.49 -15.52 0.16
N LEU A 298 23.64 -15.02 -0.75
CA LEU A 298 22.53 -15.75 -1.37
C LEU A 298 22.83 -16.15 -2.84
N PRO A 299 22.24 -17.25 -3.36
CA PRO A 299 22.40 -17.63 -4.77
C PRO A 299 21.76 -16.63 -5.73
N GLU A 300 22.40 -16.38 -6.88
CA GLU A 300 21.95 -15.39 -7.87
C GLU A 300 20.53 -15.65 -8.41
N GLY A 301 20.13 -16.91 -8.60
CA GLY A 301 18.76 -17.25 -9.04
C GLY A 301 17.67 -16.72 -8.09
N ARG A 302 17.95 -16.80 -6.78
CA ARG A 302 17.10 -16.24 -5.72
C ARG A 302 17.17 -14.71 -5.68
N VAL A 303 18.37 -14.14 -5.78
CA VAL A 303 18.54 -12.67 -5.76
C VAL A 303 17.94 -12.02 -7.01
N ARG A 304 17.86 -12.72 -8.15
CA ARG A 304 17.14 -12.28 -9.36
C ARG A 304 15.66 -12.07 -9.07
N LEU A 305 14.99 -13.08 -8.50
CA LEU A 305 13.59 -12.96 -8.12
C LEU A 305 13.38 -11.81 -7.14
N TYR A 306 14.20 -11.74 -6.09
CA TYR A 306 14.12 -10.71 -5.07
C TYR A 306 14.37 -9.29 -5.62
N ALA A 307 15.33 -9.12 -6.53
CA ALA A 307 15.61 -7.85 -7.19
C ALA A 307 14.41 -7.39 -8.04
N ALA A 308 13.76 -8.31 -8.76
CA ALA A 308 12.57 -7.99 -9.57
C ALA A 308 11.37 -7.57 -8.71
N GLU A 309 11.10 -8.28 -7.61
CA GLU A 309 10.00 -7.98 -6.69
C GLU A 309 10.18 -6.61 -6.00
N ILE A 310 11.41 -6.31 -5.54
CA ILE A 310 11.74 -5.00 -4.97
C ILE A 310 11.65 -3.90 -6.04
N ALA A 311 12.15 -4.15 -7.26
CA ALA A 311 12.08 -3.18 -8.35
C ALA A 311 10.64 -2.83 -8.75
N LEU A 312 9.73 -3.81 -8.77
CA LEU A 312 8.30 -3.60 -8.98
C LEU A 312 7.69 -2.73 -7.86
N ALA A 313 8.02 -3.01 -6.59
CA ALA A 313 7.55 -2.23 -5.45
C ALA A 313 8.05 -0.77 -5.50
N LEU A 314 9.32 -0.55 -5.87
CA LEU A 314 9.85 0.80 -6.09
C LEU A 314 9.15 1.50 -7.24
N ASN A 315 8.93 0.83 -8.39
CA ASN A 315 8.26 1.44 -9.53
C ASN A 315 6.83 1.89 -9.19
N HIS A 316 6.06 1.09 -8.46
CA HIS A 316 4.73 1.48 -7.97
C HIS A 316 4.77 2.77 -7.11
N LEU A 317 5.74 2.88 -6.19
CA LEU A 317 5.95 4.09 -5.40
C LEU A 317 6.31 5.28 -6.32
N HIS A 318 7.18 5.09 -7.30
CA HIS A 318 7.63 6.14 -8.21
C HIS A 318 6.51 6.63 -9.16
N GLU A 319 5.64 5.73 -9.63
CA GLU A 319 4.44 6.06 -10.41
C GLU A 319 3.43 6.90 -9.61
N LEU A 320 3.25 6.61 -8.32
CA LEU A 320 2.49 7.46 -7.39
C LEU A 320 3.17 8.83 -7.15
N GLY A 321 4.44 9.00 -7.53
CA GLY A 321 5.25 10.18 -7.24
C GLY A 321 5.83 10.19 -5.83
N LEU A 322 5.96 9.02 -5.20
CA LEU A 322 6.63 8.82 -3.93
C LEU A 322 8.13 8.51 -4.14
N ILE A 323 8.91 8.65 -3.07
CA ILE A 323 10.32 8.22 -2.95
C ILE A 323 10.44 7.49 -1.62
N TYR A 324 11.05 6.31 -1.60
CA TYR A 324 11.09 5.39 -0.45
C TYR A 324 12.21 5.73 0.54
N ARG A 325 13.43 6.00 0.04
CA ARG A 325 14.60 6.56 0.75
C ARG A 325 15.31 5.70 1.79
N ASP A 326 14.88 4.46 2.05
CA ASP A 326 15.54 3.59 3.06
C ASP A 326 15.57 2.10 2.68
N LEU A 327 15.81 1.78 1.39
CA LEU A 327 15.94 0.40 0.94
C LEU A 327 17.27 -0.23 1.39
N LYS A 328 17.13 -1.37 2.05
CA LYS A 328 18.16 -2.22 2.67
C LYS A 328 17.52 -3.57 3.02
N PRO A 329 18.29 -4.67 3.13
CA PRO A 329 17.74 -6.00 3.40
C PRO A 329 16.82 -6.12 4.64
N CYS A 330 17.04 -5.35 5.71
CA CYS A 330 16.21 -5.45 6.92
C CYS A 330 14.82 -4.77 6.82
N ASN A 331 14.57 -3.95 5.79
CA ASN A 331 13.24 -3.40 5.50
C ASN A 331 12.47 -4.24 4.48
N VAL A 332 13.05 -5.35 4.01
CA VAL A 332 12.44 -6.26 3.04
C VAL A 332 12.14 -7.57 3.75
N LEU A 333 10.85 -7.80 4.03
CA LEU A 333 10.37 -8.96 4.77
C LEU A 333 10.05 -10.11 3.82
N LEU A 334 10.08 -11.34 4.34
CA LEU A 334 9.84 -12.56 3.57
C LEU A 334 8.52 -13.24 3.99
N GLY A 335 7.62 -13.46 3.02
CA GLY A 335 6.35 -14.16 3.21
C GLY A 335 6.50 -15.66 3.41
N GLU A 336 5.44 -16.31 3.89
CA GLU A 336 5.39 -17.77 4.05
C GLU A 336 5.32 -18.52 2.71
N ASP A 337 5.04 -17.79 1.63
CA ASP A 337 5.10 -18.20 0.22
C ASP A 337 6.54 -18.19 -0.33
N GLY A 338 7.47 -17.46 0.30
CA GLY A 338 8.82 -17.20 -0.21
C GLY A 338 8.96 -15.94 -1.06
N HIS A 339 7.87 -15.19 -1.27
CA HIS A 339 7.87 -13.87 -1.91
C HIS A 339 8.18 -12.77 -0.89
N LEU A 340 8.58 -11.60 -1.37
CA LEU A 340 8.93 -10.46 -0.52
C LEU A 340 7.75 -9.53 -0.22
N VAL A 341 7.94 -8.70 0.81
CA VAL A 341 7.07 -7.57 1.15
C VAL A 341 7.96 -6.40 1.60
N LEU A 342 7.92 -5.28 0.89
CA LEU A 342 8.60 -4.04 1.26
C LEU A 342 7.86 -3.35 2.42
N ALA A 343 8.57 -3.13 3.53
CA ALA A 343 8.03 -2.62 4.79
C ALA A 343 8.60 -1.25 5.19
N ASP A 344 8.16 -0.73 6.34
CA ASP A 344 8.53 0.56 6.96
C ASP A 344 8.57 1.77 6.01
N MET A 345 7.40 2.42 5.86
CA MET A 345 7.25 3.66 5.08
C MET A 345 7.64 4.92 5.87
N GLY A 346 8.22 4.80 7.07
CA GLY A 346 8.51 5.91 7.97
C GLY A 346 9.44 7.00 7.38
N LEU A 347 10.34 6.62 6.46
CA LEU A 347 11.21 7.57 5.75
C LEU A 347 10.75 7.93 4.33
N ALA A 348 9.62 7.44 3.84
CA ALA A 348 9.14 7.75 2.50
C ALA A 348 8.63 9.22 2.38
N THR A 349 8.45 9.74 1.16
CA THR A 349 7.98 11.11 0.88
C THR A 349 7.29 11.20 -0.48
N GLY A 350 6.58 12.31 -0.79
CA GLY A 350 5.83 12.52 -2.04
C GLY A 350 4.39 13.02 -1.85
N LEU A 351 3.80 12.76 -0.66
CA LEU A 351 2.40 13.05 -0.36
C LEU A 351 1.98 14.51 -0.55
N GLU A 352 2.86 15.49 -0.37
CA GLU A 352 2.46 16.90 -0.50
C GLU A 352 2.16 17.28 -1.96
N GLU A 353 2.92 16.72 -2.91
CA GLU A 353 2.68 16.90 -4.34
C GLU A 353 1.40 16.20 -4.79
N ILE A 354 1.14 14.99 -4.29
CA ILE A 354 -0.11 14.24 -4.54
C ILE A 354 -1.32 15.04 -4.01
N ARG A 355 -1.22 15.54 -2.77
CA ARG A 355 -2.25 16.39 -2.13
C ARG A 355 -2.46 17.72 -2.87
N ALA A 356 -1.41 18.34 -3.38
CA ALA A 356 -1.49 19.57 -4.17
C ALA A 356 -2.20 19.32 -5.52
N LYS A 357 -1.71 18.35 -6.31
CA LYS A 357 -2.28 17.98 -7.61
C LYS A 357 -3.77 17.59 -7.49
N LYS A 358 -4.16 16.87 -6.43
CA LYS A 358 -5.57 16.56 -6.14
C LYS A 358 -6.40 17.82 -5.91
N LYS A 359 -5.97 18.73 -5.03
CA LYS A 359 -6.64 20.01 -4.75
C LYS A 359 -6.73 20.91 -5.98
N GLU A 360 -5.78 20.86 -6.89
CA GLU A 360 -5.82 21.59 -8.16
C GLU A 360 -6.83 20.97 -9.14
N LYS A 361 -6.84 19.65 -9.31
CA LYS A 361 -7.82 18.93 -10.15
C LYS A 361 -9.25 19.15 -9.65
N GLU A 362 -9.47 19.12 -8.34
CA GLU A 362 -10.74 19.44 -7.69
C GLU A 362 -11.19 20.87 -8.03
N LYS A 363 -10.35 21.88 -7.77
CA LYS A 363 -10.65 23.30 -8.11
C LYS A 363 -10.91 23.52 -9.61
N ALA A 364 -10.21 22.79 -10.49
CA ALA A 364 -10.42 22.86 -11.93
C ALA A 364 -11.81 22.29 -12.32
N ALA A 365 -12.20 21.15 -11.75
CA ALA A 365 -13.52 20.57 -11.94
C ALA A 365 -14.63 21.50 -11.41
N GLU A 366 -14.46 22.10 -10.22
CA GLU A 366 -15.41 23.07 -9.67
C GLU A 366 -15.62 24.29 -10.59
N ARG A 367 -14.54 24.82 -11.18
CA ARG A 367 -14.62 25.91 -12.16
C ARG A 367 -15.36 25.50 -13.43
N ALA A 368 -15.07 24.31 -13.98
CA ALA A 368 -15.76 23.80 -15.17
C ALA A 368 -17.26 23.61 -14.93
N ILE A 369 -17.64 23.09 -13.76
CA ILE A 369 -19.05 22.94 -13.35
C ILE A 369 -19.73 24.31 -13.18
N GLN A 370 -19.03 25.31 -12.63
CA GLN A 370 -19.58 26.66 -12.51
C GLN A 370 -19.87 27.28 -13.88
N VAL A 371 -18.93 27.20 -14.83
CA VAL A 371 -19.11 27.69 -16.22
C VAL A 371 -20.30 27.00 -16.89
N LEU A 372 -20.43 25.67 -16.75
CA LEU A 372 -21.57 24.92 -17.29
C LEU A 372 -22.92 25.32 -16.67
N ASN A 373 -22.95 25.68 -15.39
CA ASN A 373 -24.17 26.13 -14.71
C ASN A 373 -24.55 27.57 -15.11
N ASP A 374 -23.59 28.46 -15.29
CA ASP A 374 -23.86 29.84 -15.70
C ASP A 374 -24.24 29.94 -17.19
N ALA A 375 -23.68 29.09 -18.06
CA ALA A 375 -24.14 28.95 -19.44
C ALA A 375 -25.62 28.47 -19.50
N LYS A 376 -26.01 27.48 -18.68
CA LYS A 376 -27.40 27.03 -18.57
C LYS A 376 -28.34 28.11 -18.03
N ARG A 377 -27.87 28.98 -17.13
CA ARG A 377 -28.64 30.14 -16.63
C ARG A 377 -28.88 31.19 -17.70
N GLN A 378 -27.94 31.36 -18.64
CA GLN A 378 -28.10 32.27 -19.78
C GLN A 378 -29.07 31.69 -20.82
N GLN A 379 -29.10 30.37 -21.02
CA GLN A 379 -30.11 29.69 -21.85
C GLN A 379 -31.50 29.58 -21.18
N GLY A 380 -31.61 29.83 -19.87
CA GLY A 380 -32.86 29.78 -19.11
C GLY A 380 -33.60 31.12 -19.00
N LYS A 381 -33.32 32.07 -19.90
CA LYS A 381 -34.00 33.38 -19.98
C LYS A 381 -34.16 33.81 -21.45
N GLY A 382 -35.28 33.42 -22.06
CA GLY A 382 -35.63 33.77 -23.43
C GLY A 382 -36.82 32.94 -23.89
N ASP A 383 -38.02 33.38 -23.52
CA ASP A 383 -39.23 33.04 -24.26
C ASP A 383 -39.45 34.12 -25.33
N ASP A 384 -39.86 33.67 -26.52
CA ASP A 384 -40.43 34.41 -27.66
C ASP A 384 -39.61 35.46 -28.46
N ASP A 385 -39.99 35.55 -29.74
CA ASP A 385 -39.69 36.49 -30.84
C ASP A 385 -38.30 36.58 -31.54
N ASP A 386 -38.37 36.40 -32.87
CA ASP A 386 -37.59 36.96 -34.00
C ASP A 386 -36.04 36.90 -34.14
N ASP A 387 -35.62 35.91 -34.94
CA ASP A 387 -34.67 35.97 -36.09
C ASP A 387 -33.18 36.41 -35.92
N VAL A 388 -32.38 36.05 -36.93
CA VAL A 388 -30.95 36.38 -37.16
C VAL A 388 -29.96 35.75 -36.14
N PRO A 389 -28.61 35.73 -36.38
CA PRO A 389 -27.99 34.46 -36.73
C PRO A 389 -26.98 33.90 -35.71
N VAL A 390 -26.72 32.59 -35.80
CA VAL A 390 -25.80 31.85 -34.92
C VAL A 390 -24.35 32.34 -35.03
N PRO A 391 -23.70 32.77 -33.92
CA PRO A 391 -22.26 33.02 -33.91
C PRO A 391 -21.48 31.70 -33.84
N VAL A 392 -20.74 31.37 -34.90
CA VAL A 392 -19.87 30.18 -34.94
C VAL A 392 -18.64 30.42 -34.06
N VAL A 393 -18.64 29.86 -32.85
CA VAL A 393 -17.47 29.88 -31.95
C VAL A 393 -16.45 28.84 -32.43
N VAL A 394 -15.54 29.28 -33.30
CA VAL A 394 -14.35 28.52 -33.68
C VAL A 394 -13.40 28.41 -32.48
N PRO A 395 -12.91 27.22 -32.09
CA PRO A 395 -11.88 27.10 -31.07
C PRO A 395 -10.56 27.70 -31.57
N THR A 396 -10.07 28.76 -30.92
CA THR A 396 -8.72 29.28 -31.18
C THR A 396 -7.67 28.28 -30.69
N PRO A 397 -6.67 27.89 -31.52
CA PRO A 397 -5.60 26.98 -31.10
C PRO A 397 -4.72 27.52 -29.96
N HIS A 398 -4.00 26.61 -29.32
CA HIS A 398 -2.91 26.96 -28.41
C HIS A 398 -1.75 27.66 -29.16
N SER A 399 -0.91 28.39 -28.42
CA SER A 399 0.10 29.28 -28.98
C SER A 399 1.16 28.56 -29.83
N GLU A 400 1.66 29.27 -30.85
CA GLU A 400 2.56 28.77 -31.90
C GLU A 400 3.87 28.14 -31.38
N ALA A 401 4.27 28.50 -30.15
CA ALA A 401 5.39 27.89 -29.44
C ALA A 401 5.23 26.37 -29.18
N GLU A 402 4.01 25.85 -29.13
CA GLU A 402 3.75 24.40 -28.99
C GLU A 402 3.70 23.65 -30.33
N ALA A 403 3.63 24.35 -31.46
CA ALA A 403 3.61 23.73 -32.79
C ALA A 403 5.04 23.45 -33.28
N GLN A 404 5.92 24.45 -33.20
CA GLN A 404 7.30 24.34 -33.68
C GLN A 404 8.05 23.16 -33.02
N LYS A 405 7.87 22.99 -31.71
CA LYS A 405 8.56 21.95 -30.93
C LYS A 405 8.13 20.51 -31.26
N ARG A 406 7.05 20.30 -32.02
CA ARG A 406 6.59 18.96 -32.45
C ARG A 406 7.19 18.55 -33.79
N GLN A 407 7.44 19.51 -34.68
CA GLN A 407 8.02 19.23 -36.01
C GLN A 407 9.51 18.82 -35.93
N ASP A 408 10.21 19.25 -34.89
CA ASP A 408 11.59 18.83 -34.62
C ASP A 408 11.68 17.38 -34.08
N GLU A 409 10.63 16.86 -33.44
CA GLU A 409 10.59 15.50 -32.89
C GLU A 409 10.18 14.42 -33.93
N GLU A 410 9.45 14.78 -35.00
CA GLU A 410 8.97 13.82 -36.03
C GLU A 410 10.02 13.47 -37.11
N ASN A 411 11.17 14.15 -37.18
CA ASN A 411 12.20 13.93 -38.21
C ASN A 411 13.26 12.86 -37.85
N ALA A 412 13.09 12.11 -36.77
CA ALA A 412 13.98 11.00 -36.40
C ALA A 412 13.67 9.73 -37.21
N THR A 413 14.59 9.31 -38.08
CA THR A 413 14.41 8.15 -38.97
C THR A 413 14.21 6.83 -38.21
N PRO A 414 13.24 5.98 -38.58
CA PRO A 414 12.96 4.73 -37.86
C PRO A 414 14.01 3.66 -38.11
N SER A 415 14.60 3.12 -37.03
CA SER A 415 15.37 1.87 -37.07
C SER A 415 14.44 0.66 -36.89
N THR A 416 14.72 -0.43 -37.60
CA THR A 416 13.83 -1.58 -37.70
C THR A 416 14.03 -2.58 -36.55
N ASN A 417 13.08 -2.64 -35.62
CA ASN A 417 12.94 -3.79 -34.72
C ASN A 417 11.46 -4.04 -34.33
N SER A 418 10.82 -5.02 -34.97
CA SER A 418 9.36 -5.21 -34.97
C SER A 418 8.77 -5.91 -33.74
N GLN A 419 9.48 -5.91 -32.61
CA GLN A 419 9.01 -6.46 -31.33
C GLN A 419 8.67 -5.37 -30.29
N LEU A 420 9.17 -4.14 -30.48
CA LEU A 420 9.03 -3.04 -29.51
C LEU A 420 7.64 -2.36 -29.49
N GLN A 421 6.70 -2.78 -30.35
CA GLN A 421 5.39 -2.11 -30.49
C GLN A 421 4.32 -2.56 -29.48
N ASN A 422 4.53 -3.68 -28.78
CA ASN A 422 3.52 -4.27 -27.88
C ASN A 422 3.68 -3.86 -26.40
N ILE A 423 4.71 -3.09 -26.03
CA ILE A 423 4.98 -2.72 -24.63
C ILE A 423 3.93 -1.71 -24.13
N PRO A 424 3.26 -1.95 -22.98
CA PRO A 424 2.30 -1.00 -22.43
C PRO A 424 2.92 0.35 -22.04
N LYS A 425 2.37 1.44 -22.58
CA LYS A 425 2.81 2.81 -22.27
C LYS A 425 2.66 3.20 -20.79
N SER A 426 1.89 2.43 -20.02
CA SER A 426 1.84 2.54 -18.55
C SER A 426 3.22 2.36 -17.91
N PHE A 427 4.03 1.42 -18.42
CA PHE A 427 5.37 1.12 -17.89
C PHE A 427 6.48 2.01 -18.48
N ALA A 428 6.12 2.99 -19.32
CA ALA A 428 7.06 3.66 -20.24
C ALA A 428 7.13 5.19 -20.07
N ARG A 429 7.20 5.69 -18.82
CA ARG A 429 7.65 7.05 -18.44
C ARG A 429 8.06 7.07 -16.95
N PRO A 430 8.94 7.99 -16.49
CA PRO A 430 9.11 9.34 -17.03
C PRO A 430 10.56 9.88 -17.14
N PRO A 431 11.04 10.22 -18.35
CA PRO A 431 12.00 11.30 -18.51
C PRO A 431 11.38 12.67 -18.23
N ASP A 432 12.07 13.40 -17.36
CA ASP A 432 12.17 14.85 -17.23
C ASP A 432 11.00 15.77 -16.83
N ALA A 433 11.42 16.82 -16.09
CA ALA A 433 10.77 18.12 -15.92
C ALA A 433 9.36 18.18 -15.28
N LYS A 434 9.11 17.50 -14.14
CA LYS A 434 8.12 17.99 -13.13
C LYS A 434 8.12 17.41 -11.69
N TYR A 435 9.07 16.57 -11.30
CA TYR A 435 9.14 16.03 -9.92
C TYR A 435 9.90 16.98 -8.98
N THR A 436 9.35 17.28 -7.80
CA THR A 436 9.97 18.26 -6.89
C THR A 436 11.18 17.70 -6.18
N ARG A 437 12.36 18.30 -6.41
CA ARG A 437 13.62 17.86 -5.80
C ARG A 437 13.62 18.05 -4.28
N ARG A 438 13.79 16.96 -3.53
CA ARG A 438 13.89 16.96 -2.06
C ARG A 438 15.30 17.39 -1.63
N LYS A 439 15.39 18.20 -0.55
CA LYS A 439 16.68 18.67 0.04
C LYS A 439 17.01 18.06 1.42
N THR A 440 16.12 17.21 1.96
CA THR A 440 16.26 16.54 3.27
C THR A 440 17.10 15.28 3.16
N THR A 441 18.12 15.13 4.00
CA THR A 441 19.16 14.10 3.85
C THR A 441 19.00 12.96 4.87
N VAL A 442 17.98 12.11 4.65
CA VAL A 442 17.65 10.90 5.43
C VAL A 442 18.07 9.63 4.68
N GLY A 443 17.99 8.45 5.32
CA GLY A 443 18.37 7.16 4.75
C GLY A 443 19.63 6.54 5.40
N THR A 444 19.73 5.21 5.34
CA THR A 444 20.77 4.41 6.03
C THR A 444 22.16 4.50 5.35
N LYS A 445 23.24 4.61 6.15
CA LYS A 445 24.65 4.62 5.66
C LYS A 445 24.97 3.34 4.89
N GLY A 446 25.79 3.45 3.84
CA GLY A 446 26.05 2.35 2.88
C GLY A 446 25.07 2.32 1.70
N TYR A 447 23.78 2.59 1.92
CA TYR A 447 22.72 2.52 0.89
C TYR A 447 22.37 3.86 0.23
N MET A 448 22.83 4.98 0.78
CA MET A 448 22.57 6.31 0.23
C MET A 448 23.31 6.57 -1.08
N ALA A 449 22.64 7.21 -2.03
CA ALA A 449 23.21 7.57 -3.33
C ALA A 449 24.20 8.76 -3.27
N PRO A 450 25.11 8.91 -4.26
CA PRO A 450 26.10 9.99 -4.30
C PRO A 450 25.48 11.39 -4.27
N GLU A 451 24.36 11.61 -4.97
CA GLU A 451 23.63 12.89 -4.97
C GLU A 451 23.06 13.28 -3.58
N LEU A 452 22.83 12.28 -2.72
CA LEU A 452 22.31 12.45 -1.37
C LEU A 452 23.44 12.69 -0.35
N ILE A 453 24.55 11.96 -0.48
CA ILE A 453 25.76 12.11 0.36
C ILE A 453 26.49 13.43 0.06
N SER A 454 26.67 13.79 -1.21
CA SER A 454 27.18 15.11 -1.60
C SER A 454 26.26 16.24 -1.10
N GLY A 455 24.95 16.03 -1.09
CA GLY A 455 23.98 16.90 -0.44
C GLY A 455 24.25 17.12 1.06
N LYS A 456 24.73 16.11 1.79
CA LYS A 456 25.15 16.25 3.22
C LYS A 456 26.39 17.14 3.40
N LEU A 457 27.19 17.36 2.35
CA LEU A 457 28.33 18.29 2.38
C LEU A 457 27.92 19.76 2.16
N LEU A 458 26.68 20.05 1.76
CA LEU A 458 26.18 21.41 1.48
C LEU A 458 25.19 21.90 2.56
N ARG A 459 25.05 23.23 2.71
CA ARG A 459 23.98 23.83 3.52
C ARG A 459 22.61 23.52 2.88
N ARG A 460 21.54 23.55 3.67
CA ARG A 460 20.20 23.07 3.24
C ARG A 460 19.67 23.86 2.03
N GLU A 461 20.04 25.12 1.95
CA GLU A 461 19.66 26.11 0.94
C GLU A 461 20.37 25.79 -0.39
N GLU A 462 21.68 25.53 -0.31
CA GLU A 462 22.63 25.28 -1.41
C GLU A 462 22.42 23.93 -2.11
N ARG A 463 21.77 22.95 -1.46
CA ARG A 463 21.59 21.60 -2.02
C ARG A 463 20.84 21.63 -3.35
N PRO A 464 21.32 20.95 -4.41
CA PRO A 464 20.58 20.82 -5.67
C PRO A 464 19.31 19.98 -5.49
N GLY A 465 19.35 18.99 -4.60
CA GLY A 465 18.24 18.09 -4.27
C GLY A 465 18.07 16.93 -5.25
N TYR A 466 17.38 15.89 -4.78
CA TYR A 466 17.25 14.57 -5.42
C TYR A 466 15.77 14.19 -5.65
N ASN A 467 15.56 13.13 -6.40
CA ASN A 467 14.27 12.53 -6.75
C ASN A 467 14.35 10.99 -6.56
N TYR A 468 13.45 10.24 -7.20
CA TYR A 468 13.32 8.78 -7.08
C TYR A 468 14.58 7.97 -7.44
N THR A 469 15.54 8.57 -8.15
CA THR A 469 16.78 7.91 -8.63
C THR A 469 17.63 7.30 -7.51
N ILE A 470 17.49 7.79 -6.28
CA ILE A 470 18.24 7.29 -5.13
C ILE A 470 17.79 5.89 -4.69
N ASP A 471 16.54 5.52 -4.96
CA ASP A 471 16.00 4.22 -4.55
C ASP A 471 16.54 3.09 -5.45
N TYR A 472 16.76 3.36 -6.74
CA TYR A 472 17.43 2.43 -7.66
C TYR A 472 18.92 2.27 -7.35
N TRP A 473 19.60 3.29 -6.81
CA TRP A 473 20.94 3.11 -6.24
C TRP A 473 20.90 2.20 -5.01
N SER A 474 19.96 2.42 -4.08
CA SER A 474 19.78 1.56 -2.90
C SER A 474 19.42 0.12 -3.28
N LEU A 475 18.72 -0.10 -4.40
CA LEU A 475 18.52 -1.43 -5.00
C LEU A 475 19.84 -2.03 -5.47
N GLY A 476 20.69 -1.29 -6.19
CA GLY A 476 22.02 -1.75 -6.60
C GLY A 476 22.90 -2.17 -5.42
N VAL A 477 22.90 -1.37 -4.34
CA VAL A 477 23.59 -1.70 -3.07
C VAL A 477 23.02 -2.97 -2.44
N THR A 478 21.69 -3.08 -2.36
CA THR A 478 20.99 -4.25 -1.78
C THR A 478 21.28 -5.52 -2.57
N VAL A 479 21.25 -5.47 -3.90
CA VAL A 479 21.55 -6.63 -4.76
C VAL A 479 23.02 -7.03 -4.64
N TYR A 480 23.96 -6.08 -4.60
CA TYR A 480 25.37 -6.36 -4.33
C TYR A 480 25.55 -7.04 -2.97
N GLU A 481 24.98 -6.48 -1.90
CA GLU A 481 25.10 -7.04 -0.55
C GLU A 481 24.56 -8.47 -0.46
N LEU A 482 23.44 -8.77 -1.13
CA LEU A 482 22.85 -10.11 -1.14
C LEU A 482 23.67 -11.15 -1.94
N VAL A 483 24.39 -10.77 -3.01
CA VAL A 483 25.25 -11.72 -3.76
C VAL A 483 26.69 -11.80 -3.24
N CYS A 484 27.23 -10.73 -2.67
CA CYS A 484 28.61 -10.66 -2.17
C CYS A 484 28.73 -10.96 -0.67
N GLY A 485 27.67 -10.73 0.13
CA GLY A 485 27.65 -10.88 1.58
C GLY A 485 28.16 -9.67 2.37
N TYR A 486 28.48 -8.56 1.69
CA TYR A 486 28.97 -7.31 2.28
C TYR A 486 28.60 -6.12 1.40
N GLN A 487 28.57 -4.91 1.97
CA GLN A 487 28.21 -3.68 1.26
C GLN A 487 29.36 -3.15 0.39
N PRO A 488 29.10 -2.65 -0.83
CA PRO A 488 30.12 -2.28 -1.81
C PRO A 488 31.02 -1.12 -1.37
N PHE A 489 30.44 -0.08 -0.74
CA PHE A 489 31.16 1.17 -0.42
C PHE A 489 31.48 1.33 1.07
N ASN A 490 31.24 0.30 1.89
CA ASN A 490 31.36 0.42 3.34
C ASN A 490 32.83 0.65 3.75
N LEU A 491 33.09 1.81 4.35
CA LEU A 491 34.42 2.21 4.81
C LEU A 491 35.03 1.27 5.87
N TYR A 492 34.19 0.49 6.56
CA TYR A 492 34.57 -0.43 7.62
C TYR A 492 34.93 -1.83 7.11
N ASN A 493 34.33 -2.27 5.99
CA ASN A 493 34.63 -3.56 5.37
C ASN A 493 35.64 -3.35 4.23
N VAL A 494 36.88 -3.78 4.44
CA VAL A 494 37.87 -3.98 3.37
C VAL A 494 38.24 -5.46 3.36
N LEU A 495 38.21 -6.08 2.18
CA LEU A 495 38.64 -7.47 2.00
C LEU A 495 40.17 -7.56 2.08
N GLY A 496 40.72 -7.53 3.30
CA GLY A 496 42.16 -7.63 3.55
C GLY A 496 42.50 -7.97 5.00
N ASP A 497 43.41 -8.93 5.18
CA ASP A 497 44.21 -9.22 6.40
C ASP A 497 43.47 -9.40 7.75
N GLY A 498 42.16 -9.64 7.70
CA GLY A 498 41.39 -10.30 8.76
C GLY A 498 41.00 -9.43 9.96
N PHE A 499 40.37 -10.08 10.94
CA PHE A 499 39.61 -9.46 12.04
C PHE A 499 40.34 -8.35 12.83
N LEU A 500 41.67 -8.42 12.95
CA LEU A 500 42.45 -7.39 13.64
C LEU A 500 42.75 -6.16 12.76
N ALA A 501 42.90 -6.35 11.44
CA ALA A 501 43.02 -5.25 10.48
C ALA A 501 41.69 -4.51 10.31
N GLU A 502 40.59 -5.27 10.23
CA GLU A 502 39.21 -4.77 10.20
C GLU A 502 38.93 -3.84 11.39
N ILE A 503 39.13 -4.31 12.63
CA ILE A 503 38.96 -3.48 13.85
C ILE A 503 39.89 -2.26 13.87
N ALA A 504 41.14 -2.41 13.44
CA ALA A 504 42.08 -1.28 13.40
C ALA A 504 41.62 -0.19 12.41
N GLN A 505 41.08 -0.60 11.26
CA GLN A 505 40.55 0.32 10.26
C GLN A 505 39.21 0.93 10.69
N GLU A 506 38.34 0.19 11.38
CA GLU A 506 37.15 0.76 12.02
C GLU A 506 37.51 1.89 12.98
N VAL A 507 38.52 1.68 13.83
CA VAL A 507 38.99 2.67 14.80
C VAL A 507 39.58 3.91 14.13
N GLU A 508 40.27 3.80 13.00
CA GLU A 508 40.74 4.97 12.24
C GLU A 508 39.60 5.70 11.51
N VAL A 509 38.69 4.98 10.84
CA VAL A 509 37.53 5.60 10.16
C VAL A 509 36.59 6.25 11.18
N ALA A 510 36.46 5.73 12.39
CA ALA A 510 35.69 6.33 13.48
C ALA A 510 36.30 7.66 14.00
N LYS A 511 37.61 7.88 13.87
CA LYS A 511 38.26 9.16 14.19
C LYS A 511 38.02 10.23 13.12
N LEU A 512 37.69 9.84 11.89
CA LEU A 512 37.40 10.78 10.81
C LEU A 512 36.11 11.56 11.08
N SER A 513 36.17 12.88 10.88
CA SER A 513 34.97 13.72 10.94
C SER A 513 33.89 13.22 9.96
N PRO A 514 32.59 13.39 10.24
CA PRO A 514 31.53 12.94 9.32
C PRO A 514 31.69 13.50 7.88
N ARG A 515 32.17 14.73 7.73
CA ARG A 515 32.46 15.34 6.41
C ARG A 515 33.67 14.71 5.69
N SER A 516 34.57 14.08 6.42
CA SER A 516 35.69 13.31 5.87
C SER A 516 35.23 11.91 5.47
N GLN A 517 34.42 11.25 6.31
CA GLN A 517 33.80 9.96 5.97
C GLN A 517 32.97 10.06 4.68
N TYR A 518 32.08 11.05 4.58
CA TYR A 518 31.26 11.27 3.37
C TYR A 518 32.09 11.56 2.11
N ARG A 519 33.33 12.07 2.23
CA ARG A 519 34.22 12.24 1.06
C ARG A 519 34.86 10.93 0.65
N ALA A 520 35.42 10.16 1.60
CA ALA A 520 35.97 8.84 1.32
C ALA A 520 34.90 7.88 0.75
N GLU A 521 33.65 7.98 1.22
CA GLU A 521 32.49 7.23 0.70
C GLU A 521 32.20 7.62 -0.77
N LEU A 522 32.18 8.91 -1.10
CA LEU A 522 32.04 9.40 -2.50
C LEU A 522 33.25 9.05 -3.39
N GLU A 523 34.47 9.06 -2.85
CA GLU A 523 35.70 8.71 -3.57
C GLU A 523 35.72 7.21 -3.93
N ARG A 524 35.27 6.33 -3.02
CA ARG A 524 35.01 4.91 -3.35
C ARG A 524 33.90 4.75 -4.39
N MET A 525 32.79 5.47 -4.25
CA MET A 525 31.69 5.42 -5.23
C MET A 525 32.14 5.83 -6.64
N ALA A 526 33.05 6.81 -6.76
CA ALA A 526 33.63 7.21 -8.04
C ALA A 526 34.68 6.24 -8.61
N ALA A 527 35.24 5.34 -7.78
CA ALA A 527 36.18 4.30 -8.22
C ALA A 527 35.48 3.05 -8.80
N GLY A 528 34.18 2.86 -8.51
CA GLY A 528 33.42 1.68 -8.91
C GLY A 528 33.36 0.61 -7.84
N VAL A 529 33.07 -0.63 -8.24
CA VAL A 529 32.92 -1.79 -7.33
C VAL A 529 33.64 -3.02 -7.87
N ASP A 530 34.36 -3.71 -6.98
CA ASP A 530 34.97 -5.01 -7.25
C ASP A 530 33.98 -6.14 -6.94
N TYR A 531 34.16 -7.31 -7.58
CA TYR A 531 33.29 -8.47 -7.43
C TYR A 531 34.08 -9.76 -7.15
N PRO A 532 33.59 -10.65 -6.28
CA PRO A 532 34.11 -12.00 -6.16
C PRO A 532 34.01 -12.79 -7.48
N GLU A 533 34.98 -13.67 -7.75
CA GLU A 533 35.05 -14.48 -8.98
C GLU A 533 33.78 -15.26 -9.30
N TYR A 534 33.02 -15.68 -8.27
CA TYR A 534 31.80 -16.48 -8.40
C TYR A 534 30.55 -15.69 -8.85
N VAL A 535 30.60 -14.35 -8.87
CA VAL A 535 29.47 -13.51 -9.31
C VAL A 535 29.49 -13.41 -10.84
N SER A 536 28.37 -13.69 -11.51
CA SER A 536 28.26 -13.72 -12.98
C SER A 536 28.35 -12.32 -13.63
N GLU A 537 28.83 -12.27 -14.88
CA GLU A 537 28.93 -11.01 -15.64
C GLU A 537 27.57 -10.33 -15.83
N GLU A 538 26.48 -11.08 -15.98
CA GLU A 538 25.12 -10.52 -16.04
C GLU A 538 24.73 -9.83 -14.72
N VAL A 539 25.13 -10.36 -13.56
CA VAL A 539 24.91 -9.72 -12.25
C VAL A 539 25.81 -8.49 -12.07
N ARG A 540 27.08 -8.57 -12.48
CA ARG A 540 28.02 -7.43 -12.44
C ARG A 540 27.48 -6.28 -13.29
N ASP A 541 27.09 -6.54 -14.52
CA ASP A 541 26.52 -5.55 -15.44
C ASP A 541 25.21 -4.93 -14.91
N PHE A 542 24.32 -5.73 -14.33
CA PHE A 542 23.09 -5.22 -13.70
C PHE A 542 23.38 -4.26 -12.54
N ILE A 543 24.23 -4.68 -11.60
CA ILE A 543 24.59 -3.88 -10.42
C ILE A 543 25.34 -2.61 -10.84
N ASN A 544 26.31 -2.70 -11.75
CA ASN A 544 27.07 -1.55 -12.25
C ASN A 544 26.15 -0.47 -12.85
N LYS A 545 25.09 -0.87 -13.57
CA LYS A 545 24.11 0.06 -14.17
C LYS A 545 23.16 0.69 -13.14
N LEU A 546 22.91 0.03 -12.01
CA LEU A 546 22.19 0.63 -10.86
C LEU A 546 23.10 1.50 -9.98
N LEU A 547 24.40 1.20 -9.92
CA LEU A 547 25.43 1.95 -9.20
C LEU A 547 26.15 3.00 -10.06
N ASP A 548 25.49 3.49 -11.12
CA ASP A 548 25.96 4.68 -11.83
C ASP A 548 25.88 5.91 -10.91
N VAL A 549 27.03 6.57 -10.72
CA VAL A 549 27.14 7.80 -9.93
C VAL A 549 26.39 8.98 -10.57
N ASN A 550 26.14 8.94 -11.88
CA ASN A 550 25.27 9.88 -12.58
C ASN A 550 23.81 9.40 -12.56
N ALA A 551 23.02 10.00 -11.68
CA ALA A 551 21.61 9.70 -11.49
C ALA A 551 20.73 9.79 -12.76
N SER A 552 21.17 10.50 -13.82
CA SER A 552 20.43 10.62 -15.09
C SER A 552 20.74 9.52 -16.13
N SER A 553 21.85 8.79 -15.99
CA SER A 553 22.17 7.61 -16.83
C SER A 553 22.01 6.28 -16.11
N ARG A 554 21.86 6.31 -14.78
CA ARG A 554 21.48 5.18 -13.93
C ARG A 554 20.26 4.43 -14.47
N MET A 555 20.32 3.10 -14.43
CA MET A 555 19.21 2.21 -14.81
C MET A 555 17.96 2.51 -13.98
N GLY A 556 16.78 2.38 -14.61
CA GLY A 556 15.50 2.80 -14.03
C GLY A 556 15.24 4.33 -14.12
N CYS A 557 16.27 5.13 -14.44
CA CYS A 557 16.23 6.60 -14.40
C CYS A 557 16.38 7.27 -15.78
N THR A 558 16.61 6.49 -16.84
CA THR A 558 16.84 6.99 -18.21
C THR A 558 15.54 7.43 -18.89
N THR A 559 15.61 7.81 -20.18
CA THR A 559 14.41 8.03 -21.02
C THR A 559 13.51 6.82 -21.18
N ARG A 560 14.00 5.60 -20.90
CA ARG A 560 13.22 4.34 -20.91
C ARG A 560 12.64 3.98 -19.54
N GLY A 561 13.14 4.60 -18.46
CA GLY A 561 12.68 4.37 -17.09
C GLY A 561 12.79 2.90 -16.68
N PHE A 562 11.71 2.35 -16.13
CA PHE A 562 11.65 0.98 -15.60
C PHE A 562 11.92 -0.11 -16.65
N LEU A 563 11.70 0.15 -17.94
CA LEU A 563 11.95 -0.82 -19.01
C LEU A 563 13.43 -1.25 -19.10
N ASP A 564 14.38 -0.40 -18.70
CA ASP A 564 15.80 -0.79 -18.66
C ASP A 564 16.10 -1.85 -17.60
N ILE A 565 15.28 -1.94 -16.55
CA ILE A 565 15.34 -3.03 -15.56
C ILE A 565 14.66 -4.27 -16.14
N MET A 566 13.44 -4.12 -16.69
CA MET A 566 12.64 -5.26 -17.18
C MET A 566 13.33 -6.04 -18.32
N GLU A 567 13.98 -5.34 -19.24
CA GLU A 567 14.66 -5.94 -20.39
C GLU A 567 16.14 -6.30 -20.13
N HIS A 568 16.64 -6.12 -18.91
CA HIS A 568 18.04 -6.42 -18.62
C HIS A 568 18.32 -7.94 -18.74
N PRO A 569 19.44 -8.37 -19.35
CA PRO A 569 19.75 -9.80 -19.53
C PRO A 569 19.74 -10.65 -18.24
N TYR A 570 19.92 -10.04 -17.07
CA TYR A 570 19.77 -10.70 -15.78
C TYR A 570 18.36 -11.27 -15.55
N PHE A 571 17.31 -10.68 -16.15
CA PHE A 571 15.91 -11.11 -16.04
C PHE A 571 15.34 -11.76 -17.31
N LYS A 572 16.18 -12.13 -18.29
CA LYS A 572 15.75 -12.66 -19.61
C LYS A 572 14.77 -13.84 -19.54
N ASP A 573 14.84 -14.63 -18.47
CA ASP A 573 14.03 -15.84 -18.25
C ASP A 573 12.81 -15.60 -17.32
N LEU A 574 12.52 -14.34 -16.96
CA LEU A 574 11.49 -13.95 -15.99
C LEU A 574 10.22 -13.41 -16.68
N ASP A 575 9.09 -14.09 -16.43
CA ASP A 575 7.76 -13.58 -16.78
C ASP A 575 7.31 -12.55 -15.74
N TRP A 576 7.48 -11.26 -16.06
CA TRP A 576 7.10 -10.14 -15.20
C TRP A 576 5.59 -10.03 -14.93
N GLU A 577 4.72 -10.51 -15.84
CA GLU A 577 3.27 -10.46 -15.62
C GLU A 577 2.83 -11.56 -14.64
N ARG A 578 3.37 -12.78 -14.79
CA ARG A 578 3.22 -13.85 -13.79
C ARG A 578 3.88 -13.49 -12.47
N LEU A 579 5.00 -12.75 -12.48
CA LEU A 579 5.60 -12.28 -11.22
C LEU A 579 4.66 -11.31 -10.51
N MET A 580 4.08 -10.32 -11.20
CA MET A 580 3.12 -9.41 -10.57
C MET A 580 1.95 -10.15 -9.91
N VAL A 581 1.44 -11.21 -10.54
CA VAL A 581 0.37 -12.03 -9.96
C VAL A 581 0.89 -13.21 -9.12
N LYS A 582 2.08 -13.14 -8.52
CA LYS A 582 2.68 -14.17 -7.63
C LYS A 582 2.51 -15.61 -8.15
N HIS A 583 2.60 -15.79 -9.48
CA HIS A 583 2.52 -17.09 -10.15
C HIS A 583 3.90 -17.70 -10.43
N VAL A 584 4.98 -16.90 -10.37
CA VAL A 584 6.36 -17.38 -10.36
C VAL A 584 6.66 -17.97 -8.99
N GLN A 585 6.87 -19.29 -8.90
CA GLN A 585 7.15 -19.97 -7.63
C GLN A 585 8.57 -19.64 -7.12
N PRO A 586 8.75 -19.16 -5.88
CA PRO A 586 10.08 -18.90 -5.31
C PRO A 586 10.90 -20.18 -5.10
N GLU A 587 12.21 -20.12 -5.41
CA GLU A 587 13.17 -21.20 -5.11
C GLU A 587 13.33 -21.50 -3.60
N PHE A 588 12.83 -20.62 -2.74
CA PHE A 588 13.02 -20.68 -1.30
C PHE A 588 11.79 -20.21 -0.53
N THR A 589 11.21 -21.15 0.21
CA THR A 589 10.14 -20.90 1.18
C THR A 589 10.73 -20.97 2.60
N PRO A 590 10.53 -19.97 3.46
CA PRO A 590 11.10 -19.97 4.81
C PRO A 590 10.42 -21.00 5.72
N THR A 591 11.19 -21.62 6.61
CA THR A 591 10.63 -22.52 7.64
C THR A 591 10.06 -21.70 8.80
N VAL A 592 8.80 -21.29 8.65
CA VAL A 592 8.06 -20.54 9.67
C VAL A 592 7.73 -21.40 10.90
N LYS A 593 7.75 -20.79 12.08
CA LYS A 593 7.24 -21.41 13.32
C LYS A 593 5.71 -21.52 13.23
N PRO A 594 5.07 -22.52 13.87
CA PRO A 594 3.62 -22.50 14.05
C PRO A 594 3.14 -21.21 14.75
N LEU A 595 1.93 -20.74 14.43
CA LEU A 595 1.28 -19.71 15.23
C LEU A 595 0.94 -20.26 16.63
N THR A 596 0.88 -19.37 17.62
CA THR A 596 0.62 -19.73 19.01
C THR A 596 -0.48 -18.85 19.60
N ASP A 597 -1.44 -19.49 20.27
CA ASP A 597 -2.51 -18.81 21.03
C ASP A 597 -2.05 -18.35 22.42
N ARG A 598 -0.80 -18.64 22.79
CA ARG A 598 -0.22 -18.24 24.08
C ARG A 598 0.06 -16.74 24.09
N LYS A 599 -0.87 -15.99 24.69
CA LYS A 599 -0.67 -14.59 25.05
C LYS A 599 0.49 -14.46 26.05
N THR A 600 1.50 -13.65 25.74
CA THR A 600 2.54 -13.27 26.73
C THR A 600 2.04 -12.17 27.66
N TYR A 601 1.16 -11.30 27.16
CA TYR A 601 0.63 -10.15 27.90
C TYR A 601 -0.88 -10.32 28.13
N SER A 602 -1.37 -9.89 29.29
CA SER A 602 -2.79 -10.05 29.65
C SER A 602 -3.71 -9.04 28.96
N ASN A 603 -3.20 -7.84 28.68
CA ASN A 603 -3.83 -6.77 27.92
C ASN A 603 -2.77 -5.73 27.47
N PHE A 604 -3.19 -4.74 26.67
CA PHE A 604 -2.33 -3.66 26.18
C PHE A 604 -1.61 -2.89 27.29
N TRP A 605 -2.30 -2.58 28.40
CA TRP A 605 -1.73 -1.79 29.49
C TRP A 605 -0.65 -2.55 30.27
N ASN A 606 -0.85 -3.86 30.49
CA ASN A 606 0.18 -4.75 31.04
C ASN A 606 1.41 -4.82 30.11
N MET A 607 1.20 -4.99 28.80
CA MET A 607 2.27 -4.99 27.81
C MET A 607 3.06 -3.67 27.81
N MET A 608 2.38 -2.52 27.77
CA MET A 608 3.04 -1.21 27.77
C MET A 608 3.81 -0.94 29.06
N ALA A 609 3.32 -1.42 30.22
CA ALA A 609 4.06 -1.36 31.49
C ALA A 609 5.35 -2.20 31.47
N HIS A 610 5.36 -3.35 30.77
CA HIS A 610 6.60 -4.12 30.56
C HIS A 610 7.60 -3.41 29.63
N PHE A 611 7.13 -2.63 28.65
CA PHE A 611 8.00 -1.81 27.80
C PHE A 611 8.55 -0.59 28.54
N ASP A 612 7.70 0.21 29.21
CA ASP A 612 8.14 1.33 30.07
C ASP A 612 9.22 0.88 31.07
N ALA A 613 8.98 -0.21 31.81
CA ALA A 613 9.93 -0.75 32.78
C ALA A 613 11.31 -1.10 32.19
N ARG A 614 11.39 -1.47 30.91
CA ARG A 614 12.64 -1.74 30.18
C ARG A 614 13.28 -0.45 29.62
N ASP A 615 12.44 0.49 29.20
CA ASP A 615 12.83 1.63 28.38
C ASP A 615 13.24 2.89 29.18
N LYS A 616 13.12 2.88 30.53
CA LYS A 616 13.39 4.03 31.44
C LYS A 616 14.76 4.71 31.32
N HIS A 617 15.73 4.05 30.69
CA HIS A 617 17.09 4.57 30.48
C HIS A 617 17.35 5.03 29.03
N PHE A 618 16.41 4.80 28.10
CA PHE A 618 16.60 4.99 26.66
C PHE A 618 15.54 5.91 26.03
N ILE A 619 14.32 5.93 26.58
CA ILE A 619 13.22 6.79 26.13
C ILE A 619 13.00 7.87 27.19
N ARG A 620 12.74 9.12 26.76
CA ARG A 620 12.41 10.21 27.70
C ARG A 620 11.10 9.90 28.42
N HIS A 621 11.09 9.97 29.75
CA HIS A 621 9.93 9.59 30.55
C HIS A 621 8.69 10.47 30.28
N ASP A 622 8.86 11.71 29.84
CA ASP A 622 7.75 12.62 29.48
C ASP A 622 7.01 12.17 28.21
N TRP A 623 7.60 11.32 27.36
CA TRP A 623 6.94 10.82 26.15
C TRP A 623 5.84 9.79 26.42
N TYR A 624 5.79 9.20 27.63
CA TYR A 624 4.71 8.31 28.08
C TYR A 624 3.48 9.04 28.62
N GLN A 625 3.55 10.38 28.76
CA GLN A 625 2.41 11.20 29.13
C GLN A 625 1.55 11.51 27.91
N ASP A 626 0.27 11.83 28.12
CA ASP A 626 -0.62 12.27 27.06
C ASP A 626 -0.14 13.61 26.47
N PRO A 627 -0.10 13.77 25.13
CA PRO A 627 0.08 15.08 24.51
C PRO A 627 -1.02 16.08 24.93
N PRO A 628 -0.67 17.38 25.09
CA PRO A 628 -1.63 18.45 25.31
C PRO A 628 -2.76 18.50 24.27
N PRO A 629 -3.99 18.93 24.63
CA PRO A 629 -5.16 18.89 23.75
C PRO A 629 -4.98 19.60 22.39
N GLU A 630 -4.20 20.67 22.34
CA GLU A 630 -3.88 21.38 21.10
C GLU A 630 -2.98 20.56 20.16
N LYS A 631 -2.11 19.70 20.70
CA LYS A 631 -1.24 18.79 19.92
C LYS A 631 -1.95 17.50 19.52
N GLN A 632 -2.99 17.07 20.24
CA GLN A 632 -3.81 15.90 19.88
C GLN A 632 -4.47 16.06 18.49
N LYS A 633 -4.72 17.29 18.04
CA LYS A 633 -5.28 17.59 16.70
C LYS A 633 -4.47 17.02 15.54
N ALA A 634 -3.16 16.85 15.68
CA ALA A 634 -2.31 16.21 14.67
C ALA A 634 -2.68 14.72 14.41
N PHE A 635 -3.49 14.13 15.29
CA PHE A 635 -3.95 12.74 15.21
C PHE A 635 -5.47 12.62 14.97
N GLU A 636 -6.19 13.73 14.70
CA GLU A 636 -7.66 13.75 14.56
C GLU A 636 -8.17 12.86 13.40
N HIS A 637 -7.33 12.55 12.42
CA HIS A 637 -7.64 11.67 11.28
C HIS A 637 -6.76 10.41 11.24
N TRP A 638 -6.33 9.93 12.41
CA TRP A 638 -5.52 8.70 12.53
C TRP A 638 -6.34 7.41 12.41
N ASP A 639 -7.62 7.44 12.78
CA ASP A 639 -8.45 6.23 12.85
C ASP A 639 -8.90 5.78 11.44
N TYR A 640 -8.65 4.52 11.08
CA TYR A 640 -8.88 3.95 9.75
C TYR A 640 -9.03 2.41 9.80
N ILE A 641 -9.81 1.86 8.87
CA ILE A 641 -9.92 0.43 8.57
C ILE A 641 -9.83 0.28 7.05
N SER A 642 -9.02 -0.65 6.54
CA SER A 642 -8.84 -0.78 5.08
C SER A 642 -10.08 -1.38 4.40
N PRO A 643 -10.47 -0.91 3.20
CA PRO A 643 -11.66 -1.42 2.51
C PRO A 643 -11.62 -2.94 2.26
N HIS A 644 -10.44 -3.51 1.99
CA HIS A 644 -10.28 -4.96 1.86
C HIS A 644 -10.54 -5.67 3.20
N THR A 645 -9.93 -5.19 4.28
CA THR A 645 -10.14 -5.71 5.65
C THR A 645 -11.62 -5.70 6.02
N LEU A 646 -12.31 -4.58 5.74
CA LEU A 646 -13.71 -4.43 6.07
C LEU A 646 -14.62 -5.33 5.21
N LYS A 647 -14.33 -5.50 3.91
CA LYS A 647 -15.02 -6.46 3.04
C LYS A 647 -14.85 -7.90 3.53
N ALA A 648 -13.69 -8.27 4.07
CA ALA A 648 -13.44 -9.58 4.65
C ALA A 648 -14.25 -9.79 5.95
N GLU A 649 -14.16 -8.87 6.91
CA GLU A 649 -14.90 -8.97 8.19
C GLU A 649 -16.43 -8.97 8.02
N LEU A 650 -16.94 -8.27 7.01
CA LEU A 650 -18.37 -8.22 6.69
C LEU A 650 -18.92 -9.45 5.96
N GLY A 651 -18.06 -10.42 5.60
CA GLY A 651 -18.44 -11.62 4.84
C GLY A 651 -18.58 -11.41 3.33
N ILE A 652 -18.27 -10.23 2.81
CA ILE A 652 -18.41 -9.88 1.37
C ILE A 652 -17.38 -10.64 0.54
N ALA A 653 -16.17 -10.83 1.08
CA ALA A 653 -15.13 -11.63 0.44
C ALA A 653 -15.35 -13.16 0.56
N THR A 654 -16.26 -13.62 1.42
CA THR A 654 -16.41 -15.07 1.70
C THR A 654 -17.24 -15.81 0.63
N GLU A 655 -18.23 -15.14 0.01
CA GLU A 655 -18.87 -15.64 -1.21
C GLU A 655 -17.97 -15.55 -2.46
N MET A 656 -16.70 -15.12 -2.30
CA MET A 656 -15.75 -14.86 -3.38
C MET A 656 -14.57 -15.85 -3.46
N ASP A 657 -14.65 -16.97 -2.72
CA ASP A 657 -13.66 -18.06 -2.53
C ASP A 657 -12.50 -17.71 -1.57
N GLU A 658 -12.60 -18.20 -0.33
CA GLU A 658 -11.62 -18.04 0.76
C GLU A 658 -10.30 -18.81 0.53
N SER A 659 -10.14 -19.52 -0.60
CA SER A 659 -8.90 -20.26 -0.91
C SER A 659 -7.89 -19.49 -1.78
N ASN A 660 -8.31 -18.48 -2.56
CA ASN A 660 -7.39 -17.46 -3.12
C ASN A 660 -8.09 -16.37 -3.96
N ARG A 661 -7.73 -15.10 -3.72
CA ARG A 661 -7.78 -14.01 -4.71
C ARG A 661 -6.46 -13.23 -4.66
N PRO A 662 -5.89 -12.78 -5.80
CA PRO A 662 -6.50 -12.70 -7.15
C PRO A 662 -6.25 -13.92 -8.07
N TYR A 663 -5.61 -14.98 -7.56
CA TYR A 663 -4.74 -15.86 -8.35
C TYR A 663 -5.39 -16.94 -9.26
N LYS A 664 -6.68 -16.82 -9.64
CA LYS A 664 -7.40 -17.89 -10.40
C LYS A 664 -8.01 -17.50 -11.76
N ILE A 665 -8.00 -16.23 -12.17
CA ILE A 665 -8.60 -15.83 -13.47
C ILE A 665 -7.87 -16.47 -14.66
N LEU A 666 -6.55 -16.71 -14.56
CA LEU A 666 -5.75 -17.41 -15.59
C LEU A 666 -6.03 -18.92 -15.70
N GLN A 667 -6.76 -19.54 -14.76
CA GLN A 667 -7.23 -20.93 -14.93
C GLN A 667 -8.57 -21.02 -15.69
N LEU A 668 -9.25 -19.89 -15.92
CA LEU A 668 -10.57 -19.83 -16.57
C LEU A 668 -10.52 -19.42 -18.05
N THR A 669 -9.31 -19.22 -18.60
CA THR A 669 -9.05 -19.01 -20.04
C THR A 669 -8.93 -20.33 -20.81
N GLY A 670 -8.46 -21.40 -20.17
CA GLY A 670 -8.40 -22.76 -20.75
C GLY A 670 -7.04 -23.17 -21.31
N GLU A 671 -5.99 -22.35 -21.11
CA GLU A 671 -4.61 -22.74 -21.40
C GLU A 671 -4.11 -23.70 -20.31
N THR A 672 -4.08 -24.99 -20.64
CA THR A 672 -3.54 -26.04 -19.78
C THR A 672 -2.03 -25.88 -19.63
N ALA A 673 -1.52 -26.07 -18.42
CA ALA A 673 -0.08 -26.22 -18.20
C ALA A 673 0.47 -27.40 -19.02
N GLY A 674 1.58 -27.17 -19.71
CA GLY A 674 2.39 -28.14 -20.45
C GLY A 674 3.86 -27.77 -20.30
#